data_AF-A0A8H8R2Q1-F1
#
_entry.id   AF-A0A8H8R2Q1-F1
#
_cell.length_a   1.000
_cell.length_b   1.000
_cell.length_c   1.000
_cell.angle_alpha   90.00
_cell.angle_beta   90.00
_cell.angle_gamma   90.00
#
_symmetry.space_group_name_H-M   'P 1'
#
loop_
_entity.id
_entity.type
_entity.pdbx_description
1 polymer ?
#
loop_
_entity_poly.entity_id
_entity_poly.type
_entity_poly.pdbx_seq_one_letter_code
_entity_poly.pdbx_strand_id
1 'polypeptide(L)'
;MSQESQPLTFGVEFEVALAYADPTKVQPDYSDTRTVAFDTIEADFWAPYEIGNSLICKKSIFAATRNAAFRHIQSTMEDAGYAVHRDGGFNEWPLTLDPSVRKPSELPHYLDYLELEFVSPAYYFVPDSLKVIEDVLALLKSTYLMNVNVTTGFHVHCGDSLNGFKFDTLRKLTSFLFAFTPQLNTIHPSSRQDVTKASYAGSLREGSRFEIKRRPTHKARPTPIQAISRFMNSRTSMEFLRHAGNPDAPKAMAHNLASIQAMTSGDQDKFFKPAIEFRQHEGCLDAVEAINWIKTVLGIVDFCMNAPTAAVDRMLQITKLETWEKLGDGHDAEREAQLGPILADKDFTAIHLLQALNLPGPALYYAQRGLYKHEMKHRIDSTSTSSTELSFSKWDYEKRPPRDPAVLARQVKLRDAWDALKAASKARDLLDPPVRARWTFDPTDSLWPSHNTTLDDGADTDATTDEESSNLSGSSRGSTVSLSTDSSDSWEPITDPSHPLYMNQFGTPTSSISRFNGSIGRISNSFVAPLSPSSASSSGEIEALDDETTDKGVTENDRQWGEKLGGSGGVGDPFEGERGERMRGAGSRSRSVSPRTRIYDGDYGFHGTNTWERWQLFNFYKHVFGHQDFDARNMQEAKRYPDKDKLDQYLDSLVPDFRKKIVNMVLGDIMFPKLKAGVKFPNGRPPCWCVMHNTVAPEGLDLPPLSLVSQLRAITQGNEEDTLEGRNLIGT
;
A
#
# COMPACT_ATOMS: atom_id res chain seq x y z
N MET A 1 0.92 33.11 -2.05
CA MET A 1 1.87 32.02 -2.34
C MET A 1 1.13 30.73 -2.05
N SER A 2 0.80 29.94 -3.07
CA SER A 2 0.28 28.58 -2.86
C SER A 2 1.41 27.74 -2.28
N GLN A 3 1.23 27.18 -1.09
CA GLN A 3 2.14 26.16 -0.57
C GLN A 3 2.19 25.02 -1.60
N GLU A 4 3.36 24.78 -2.19
CA GLU A 4 3.63 23.50 -2.85
C GLU A 4 3.44 22.41 -1.79
N SER A 5 2.57 21.43 -2.04
CA SER A 5 2.37 20.31 -1.13
C SER A 5 3.70 19.59 -0.98
N GLN A 6 4.16 19.42 0.26
CA GLN A 6 5.36 18.66 0.51
C GLN A 6 5.18 17.20 0.05
N PRO A 7 6.25 16.55 -0.44
CA PRO A 7 6.17 15.14 -0.81
C PRO A 7 5.87 14.28 0.42
N LEU A 8 5.17 13.15 0.21
CA LEU A 8 4.96 12.14 1.23
C LEU A 8 6.30 11.71 1.84
N THR A 9 6.25 11.27 3.10
CA THR A 9 7.39 10.66 3.77
C THR A 9 7.21 9.15 3.87
N PHE A 10 8.33 8.43 3.94
CA PHE A 10 8.33 6.99 4.16
C PHE A 10 9.46 6.53 5.06
N GLY A 11 9.21 5.49 5.83
CA GLY A 11 10.23 4.67 6.48
C GLY A 11 10.03 3.21 6.09
N VAL A 12 11.05 2.38 6.27
CA VAL A 12 10.96 0.95 5.97
C VAL A 12 11.51 0.11 7.11
N GLU A 13 11.00 -1.12 7.24
CA GLU A 13 11.48 -2.11 8.20
C GLU A 13 11.82 -3.39 7.44
N PHE A 14 13.07 -3.85 7.54
CA PHE A 14 13.53 -5.11 6.98
C PHE A 14 13.72 -6.12 8.09
N GLU A 15 12.84 -7.12 8.15
CA GLU A 15 13.03 -8.28 9.04
C GLU A 15 13.98 -9.28 8.37
N VAL A 16 15.01 -9.72 9.09
CA VAL A 16 15.97 -10.71 8.60
C VAL A 16 16.42 -11.67 9.69
N ALA A 17 16.80 -12.88 9.29
CA ALA A 17 17.58 -13.77 10.12
C ALA A 17 19.07 -13.59 9.79
N LEU A 18 19.83 -12.94 10.68
CA LEU A 18 21.28 -12.77 10.53
C LEU A 18 22.01 -14.01 11.03
N ALA A 19 22.79 -14.66 10.17
CA ALA A 19 23.60 -15.79 10.58
C ALA A 19 24.78 -15.35 11.45
N TYR A 20 25.09 -16.14 12.48
CA TYR A 20 26.32 -16.02 13.23
C TYR A 20 26.96 -17.39 13.48
N ALA A 21 28.28 -17.39 13.51
CA ALA A 21 29.13 -18.51 13.86
C ALA A 21 29.03 -18.72 15.39
N ASP A 22 28.50 -19.87 15.80
CA ASP A 22 28.49 -20.24 17.21
C ASP A 22 29.95 -20.45 17.67
N PRO A 23 30.46 -19.67 18.65
CA PRO A 23 31.84 -19.77 19.10
C PRO A 23 32.15 -21.11 19.78
N THR A 24 31.12 -21.88 20.16
CA THR A 24 31.27 -23.21 20.75
C THR A 24 31.42 -24.32 19.71
N LYS A 25 31.20 -24.01 18.43
CA LYS A 25 31.19 -25.00 17.34
C LYS A 25 32.41 -24.83 16.45
N VAL A 26 32.95 -25.95 15.97
CA VAL A 26 34.02 -25.95 14.97
C VAL A 26 33.47 -25.35 13.69
N GLN A 27 34.08 -24.27 13.22
CA GLN A 27 33.73 -23.63 11.95
C GLN A 27 34.46 -24.34 10.81
N PRO A 28 33.74 -24.95 9.85
CA PRO A 28 34.33 -25.33 8.57
C PRO A 28 34.99 -24.15 7.84
N ASP A 29 35.89 -24.49 6.92
CA ASP A 29 36.45 -23.54 5.96
C ASP A 29 35.37 -23.20 4.91
N TYR A 30 35.05 -21.92 4.73
CA TYR A 30 34.01 -21.47 3.79
C TYR A 30 34.59 -20.63 2.67
N SER A 31 34.01 -20.81 1.48
CA SER A 31 34.21 -19.91 0.35
C SER A 31 33.43 -18.59 0.47
N ASP A 32 32.46 -18.50 1.40
CA ASP A 32 31.67 -17.28 1.62
C ASP A 32 32.42 -16.34 2.55
N THR A 33 32.76 -15.15 2.05
CA THR A 33 33.59 -14.17 2.75
C THR A 33 32.79 -13.23 3.66
N ARG A 34 31.46 -13.40 3.73
CA ARG A 34 30.60 -12.54 4.54
C ARG A 34 30.75 -12.80 6.03
N THR A 35 30.61 -11.75 6.83
CA THR A 35 30.79 -11.78 8.28
C THR A 35 29.71 -12.62 8.95
N VAL A 36 30.17 -13.66 9.64
CA VAL A 36 29.38 -14.49 10.57
C VAL A 36 29.99 -14.55 11.96
N ALA A 37 31.27 -14.22 12.10
CA ALA A 37 31.96 -14.17 13.39
C ALA A 37 31.95 -12.73 13.90
N PHE A 38 31.50 -12.55 15.15
CA PHE A 38 31.43 -11.25 15.80
C PHE A 38 32.27 -11.27 17.07
N ASP A 39 33.40 -10.56 17.05
CA ASP A 39 34.31 -10.51 18.18
C ASP A 39 33.63 -9.82 19.37
N THR A 40 33.49 -10.55 20.48
CA THR A 40 32.87 -10.05 21.71
C THR A 40 33.88 -9.32 22.58
N ILE A 41 33.48 -8.20 23.17
CA ILE A 41 34.22 -7.51 24.25
C ILE A 41 33.50 -7.70 25.60
N GLU A 42 34.17 -7.42 26.72
CA GLU A 42 33.56 -7.63 28.06
C GLU A 42 32.25 -6.84 28.24
N ALA A 43 32.11 -5.67 27.63
CA ALA A 43 30.89 -4.88 27.65
C ALA A 43 29.69 -5.61 27.00
N ASP A 44 29.93 -6.46 26.01
CA ASP A 44 28.87 -7.14 25.27
C ASP A 44 28.16 -8.19 26.15
N PHE A 45 28.82 -8.74 27.16
CA PHE A 45 28.26 -9.80 28.00
C PHE A 45 27.16 -9.33 28.95
N TRP A 46 27.02 -8.02 29.12
CA TRP A 46 26.07 -7.44 30.07
C TRP A 46 24.78 -7.07 29.34
N ALA A 47 23.74 -7.89 29.55
CA ALA A 47 22.38 -7.52 29.17
C ALA A 47 21.60 -7.09 30.42
N PRO A 48 20.95 -5.91 30.41
CA PRO A 48 19.97 -5.59 31.44
C PRO A 48 18.81 -6.57 31.33
N TYR A 49 18.44 -7.20 32.45
CA TYR A 49 17.24 -8.03 32.54
C TYR A 49 16.37 -7.48 33.66
N GLU A 50 15.10 -7.21 33.37
CA GLU A 50 14.14 -6.77 34.38
C GLU A 50 13.62 -7.99 35.14
N ILE A 51 13.78 -7.98 36.47
CA ILE A 51 13.12 -8.92 37.38
C ILE A 51 12.37 -8.07 38.41
N GLY A 52 11.08 -7.84 38.17
CA GLY A 52 10.31 -6.82 38.88
C GLY A 52 10.78 -5.40 38.54
N ASN A 53 10.70 -4.46 39.48
CA ASN A 53 11.19 -3.08 39.31
C ASN A 53 12.72 -2.93 39.48
N SER A 54 13.50 -4.00 39.29
CA SER A 54 14.95 -3.99 39.49
C SER A 54 15.67 -4.53 38.26
N LEU A 55 16.66 -3.78 37.78
CA LEU A 55 17.50 -4.12 36.65
C LEU A 55 18.68 -4.97 37.15
N ILE A 56 18.73 -6.24 36.78
CA ILE A 56 19.84 -7.15 37.13
C ILE A 56 20.58 -7.52 35.85
N CYS A 57 21.89 -7.30 35.81
CA CYS A 57 22.74 -7.74 34.70
C CYS A 57 23.29 -9.14 34.98
N LYS A 58 23.08 -10.09 34.04
CA LYS A 58 23.70 -11.43 34.07
C LYS A 58 24.61 -11.60 32.85
N LYS A 59 25.76 -12.23 33.06
CA LYS A 59 26.68 -12.61 31.99
C LYS A 59 26.01 -13.66 31.10
N SER A 60 25.85 -13.37 29.81
CA SER A 60 25.23 -14.29 28.83
C SER A 60 26.02 -14.30 27.53
N ILE A 61 26.40 -15.50 27.07
CA ILE A 61 27.12 -15.68 25.79
C ILE A 61 26.23 -15.26 24.62
N PHE A 62 24.94 -15.64 24.64
CA PHE A 62 23.99 -15.22 23.62
C PHE A 62 23.82 -13.70 23.59
N ALA A 63 23.74 -13.06 24.76
CA ALA A 63 23.70 -11.60 24.82
C ALA A 63 24.98 -10.95 24.28
N ALA A 64 26.15 -11.56 24.55
CA ALA A 64 27.43 -11.09 24.05
C ALA A 64 27.50 -11.15 22.52
N THR A 65 27.16 -12.30 21.92
CA THR A 65 27.15 -12.44 20.46
C THR A 65 26.17 -11.48 19.81
N ARG A 66 24.97 -11.33 20.37
CA ARG A 66 23.99 -10.34 19.90
C ARG A 66 24.54 -8.92 19.97
N ASN A 67 25.06 -8.51 21.12
CA ASN A 67 25.56 -7.15 21.32
C ASN A 67 26.78 -6.87 20.43
N ALA A 68 27.66 -7.85 20.23
CA ALA A 68 28.80 -7.77 19.32
C ALA A 68 28.35 -7.61 17.86
N ALA A 69 27.34 -8.37 17.42
CA ALA A 69 26.76 -8.23 16.09
C ALA A 69 26.16 -6.82 15.89
N PHE A 70 25.40 -6.33 16.87
CA PHE A 70 24.80 -4.99 16.82
C PHE A 70 25.87 -3.91 16.70
N ARG A 71 26.92 -3.99 17.54
CA ARG A 71 28.05 -3.07 17.51
C ARG A 71 28.80 -3.11 16.18
N HIS A 72 29.02 -4.30 15.62
CA HIS A 72 29.68 -4.43 14.33
C HIS A 72 28.83 -3.81 13.21
N ILE A 73 27.53 -4.06 13.20
CA ILE A 73 26.62 -3.50 12.19
C ILE A 73 26.55 -1.99 12.30
N GLN A 74 26.44 -1.47 13.52
CA GLN A 74 26.50 -0.04 13.78
C GLN A 74 27.78 0.58 13.20
N SER A 75 28.96 0.02 13.53
CA SER A 75 30.23 0.51 12.98
C SER A 75 30.26 0.46 11.45
N THR A 76 29.82 -0.65 10.85
CA THR A 76 29.83 -0.82 9.39
C THR A 76 28.94 0.22 8.69
N MET A 77 27.77 0.50 9.25
CA MET A 77 26.85 1.50 8.69
C MET A 77 27.35 2.93 8.93
N GLU A 78 27.92 3.23 10.11
CA GLU A 78 28.52 4.53 10.42
C GLU A 78 29.73 4.83 9.53
N ASP A 79 30.59 3.83 9.27
CA ASP A 79 31.73 3.93 8.35
C ASP A 79 31.28 4.21 6.90
N ALA A 80 30.08 3.74 6.53
CA ALA A 80 29.44 4.03 5.25
C ALA A 80 28.67 5.37 5.24
N GLY A 81 28.65 6.12 6.35
CA GLY A 81 28.02 7.43 6.45
C GLY A 81 26.55 7.41 6.87
N TYR A 82 26.04 6.29 7.38
CA TYR A 82 24.66 6.16 7.87
C TYR A 82 24.63 6.20 9.40
N ALA A 83 23.89 7.14 9.98
CA ALA A 83 23.72 7.21 11.42
C ALA A 83 22.86 6.04 11.93
N VAL A 84 23.35 5.32 12.94
CA VAL A 84 22.70 4.15 13.55
C VAL A 84 22.60 4.35 15.05
N HIS A 85 21.48 3.98 15.66
CA HIS A 85 21.33 4.04 17.11
C HIS A 85 20.46 2.90 17.61
N ARG A 86 20.87 2.26 18.71
CA ARG A 86 20.19 1.07 19.25
C ARG A 86 18.75 1.34 19.70
N ASP A 87 18.53 2.48 20.36
CA ASP A 87 17.22 2.87 20.90
C ASP A 87 16.44 3.80 19.95
N GLY A 88 17.03 4.10 18.78
CA GLY A 88 16.41 4.84 17.69
C GLY A 88 16.25 6.36 17.87
N GLY A 89 16.14 7.02 16.72
CA GLY A 89 15.79 8.43 16.56
C GLY A 89 15.07 8.63 15.23
N PHE A 90 14.46 9.79 14.97
CA PHE A 90 13.75 10.04 13.70
C PHE A 90 14.68 10.04 12.46
N ASN A 91 15.97 10.27 12.68
CA ASN A 91 16.99 10.48 11.64
C ASN A 91 18.08 9.40 11.61
N GLU A 92 17.90 8.33 12.39
CA GLU A 92 18.88 7.25 12.55
C GLU A 92 18.24 5.94 12.12
N TRP A 93 19.05 4.92 11.82
CA TRP A 93 18.56 3.56 11.60
C TRP A 93 18.51 2.81 12.94
N PRO A 94 17.32 2.53 13.51
CA PRO A 94 17.22 1.64 14.64
C PRO A 94 17.51 0.20 14.23
N LEU A 95 18.22 -0.51 15.11
CA LEU A 95 18.46 -1.94 15.00
C LEU A 95 17.76 -2.65 16.17
N THR A 96 16.68 -3.35 15.86
CA THR A 96 15.80 -4.00 16.82
C THR A 96 15.84 -5.52 16.68
N LEU A 97 15.34 -6.21 17.71
CA LEU A 97 15.04 -7.64 17.62
C LEU A 97 13.58 -7.80 17.23
N ASP A 98 13.30 -8.75 16.34
CA ASP A 98 11.93 -9.17 16.05
C ASP A 98 11.71 -10.66 16.35
N PRO A 99 11.12 -10.99 17.52
CA PRO A 99 10.80 -12.37 17.91
C PRO A 99 9.82 -13.10 16.97
N SER A 100 9.21 -12.40 16.01
CA SER A 100 8.33 -12.99 15.01
C SER A 100 9.12 -13.75 13.92
N VAL A 101 10.37 -13.35 13.69
CA VAL A 101 11.28 -13.99 12.74
C VAL A 101 11.70 -15.35 13.29
N ARG A 102 11.63 -16.38 12.45
CA ARG A 102 12.12 -17.72 12.78
C ARG A 102 13.37 -18.02 11.98
N LYS A 103 14.27 -18.76 12.62
CA LYS A 103 15.45 -19.32 11.96
C LYS A 103 15.04 -20.24 10.78
N PRO A 104 15.86 -20.31 9.72
CA PRO A 104 15.61 -21.21 8.60
C PRO A 104 15.53 -22.68 9.05
N SER A 105 14.76 -23.50 8.34
CA SER A 105 14.55 -24.92 8.70
C SER A 105 15.74 -25.81 8.40
N GLU A 106 16.50 -25.49 7.35
CA GLU A 106 17.70 -26.23 6.94
C GLU A 106 18.92 -25.36 7.21
N LEU A 107 19.64 -25.69 8.28
CA LEU A 107 20.80 -24.93 8.71
C LEU A 107 22.04 -25.79 8.79
N PRO A 108 23.18 -25.26 8.32
CA PRO A 108 24.45 -25.82 8.72
C PRO A 108 24.57 -25.80 10.24
N HIS A 109 24.91 -26.94 10.83
CA HIS A 109 24.90 -27.14 12.29
C HIS A 109 25.78 -26.15 13.08
N TYR A 110 26.76 -25.53 12.42
CA TYR A 110 27.71 -24.56 12.99
C TYR A 110 27.20 -23.10 13.00
N LEU A 111 26.11 -22.79 12.29
CA LEU A 111 25.45 -21.48 12.35
C LEU A 111 24.27 -21.51 13.30
N ASP A 112 24.04 -20.35 13.89
CA ASP A 112 22.76 -19.99 14.49
C ASP A 112 22.36 -18.58 14.00
N TYR A 113 21.19 -18.09 14.38
CA TYR A 113 20.62 -16.86 13.81
C TYR A 113 20.17 -15.87 14.87
N LEU A 114 20.37 -14.59 14.57
CA LEU A 114 19.75 -13.48 15.27
C LEU A 114 18.55 -12.99 14.47
N GLU A 115 17.45 -12.78 15.16
CA GLU A 115 16.17 -12.32 14.63
C GLU A 115 16.17 -10.79 14.66
N LEU A 116 16.53 -10.16 13.53
CA LEU A 116 16.77 -8.71 13.45
C LEU A 116 15.70 -8.00 12.64
N GLU A 117 15.47 -6.75 13.00
CA GLU A 117 14.70 -5.79 12.21
C GLU A 117 15.52 -4.51 12.03
N PHE A 118 15.71 -4.12 10.77
CA PHE A 118 16.37 -2.89 10.37
C PHE A 118 15.34 -1.84 10.03
N VAL A 119 15.23 -0.80 10.85
CA VAL A 119 14.28 0.27 10.64
C VAL A 119 15.00 1.48 10.03
N SER A 120 14.44 2.08 9.00
CA SER A 120 15.02 3.28 8.39
C SER A 120 14.56 4.56 9.11
N PRO A 121 15.33 5.66 8.96
CA PRO A 121 14.81 7.01 9.17
C PRO A 121 13.55 7.28 8.35
N ALA A 122 12.81 8.32 8.72
CA ALA A 122 11.73 8.84 7.88
C ALA A 122 12.32 9.70 6.75
N TYR A 123 12.26 9.20 5.53
CA TYR A 123 12.73 9.88 4.33
C TYR A 123 11.60 10.59 3.59
N TYR A 124 11.91 11.67 2.88
CA TYR A 124 11.00 12.19 1.85
C TYR A 124 10.97 11.25 0.64
N PHE A 125 9.82 11.12 -0.01
CA PHE A 125 9.67 10.29 -1.21
C PHE A 125 10.27 10.98 -2.45
N VAL A 126 11.59 10.89 -2.55
CA VAL A 126 12.39 11.44 -3.65
C VAL A 126 13.42 10.40 -4.12
N PRO A 127 13.97 10.52 -5.35
CA PRO A 127 14.93 9.56 -5.90
C PRO A 127 16.13 9.30 -5.00
N ASP A 128 16.70 10.34 -4.39
CA ASP A 128 17.88 10.22 -3.52
C ASP A 128 17.60 9.36 -2.28
N SER A 129 16.41 9.47 -1.70
CA SER A 129 16.01 8.62 -0.58
C SER A 129 15.87 7.15 -0.98
N LEU A 130 15.37 6.88 -2.20
CA LEU A 130 15.30 5.51 -2.72
C LEU A 130 16.69 4.95 -2.99
N LYS A 131 17.64 5.81 -3.40
CA LYS A 131 19.04 5.44 -3.59
C LYS A 131 19.69 5.04 -2.26
N VAL A 132 19.38 5.73 -1.17
CA VAL A 132 19.84 5.34 0.18
C VAL A 132 19.37 3.94 0.55
N ILE A 133 18.12 3.56 0.26
CA ILE A 133 17.63 2.20 0.50
C ILE A 133 18.42 1.17 -0.32
N GLU A 134 18.69 1.46 -1.59
CA GLU A 134 19.51 0.60 -2.45
C GLU A 134 20.93 0.41 -1.89
N ASP A 135 21.57 1.50 -1.47
CA ASP A 135 22.95 1.48 -0.97
C ASP A 135 23.07 0.72 0.35
N VAL A 136 22.14 0.93 1.29
CA VAL A 136 22.11 0.21 2.56
C VAL A 136 21.88 -1.29 2.34
N LEU A 137 20.94 -1.67 1.46
CA LEU A 137 20.72 -3.08 1.14
C LEU A 137 21.94 -3.72 0.46
N ALA A 138 22.61 -3.00 -0.43
CA ALA A 138 23.84 -3.47 -1.06
C ALA A 138 24.95 -3.69 -0.03
N LEU A 139 25.15 -2.73 0.88
CA LEU A 139 26.10 -2.83 1.99
C LEU A 139 25.82 -4.07 2.84
N LEU A 140 24.60 -4.17 3.39
CA LEU A 140 24.23 -5.27 4.30
C LEU A 140 24.40 -6.65 3.65
N LYS A 141 24.00 -6.82 2.39
CA LYS A 141 24.15 -8.08 1.66
C LYS A 141 25.59 -8.45 1.35
N SER A 142 26.41 -7.44 1.07
CA SER A 142 27.83 -7.63 0.75
C SER A 142 28.65 -7.95 2.00
N THR A 143 28.21 -7.48 3.17
CA THR A 143 28.93 -7.65 4.43
C THR A 143 28.46 -8.85 5.22
N TYR A 144 27.15 -9.15 5.23
CA TYR A 144 26.57 -10.12 6.17
C TYR A 144 25.86 -11.28 5.49
N LEU A 145 25.95 -12.45 6.12
CA LEU A 145 25.14 -13.60 5.74
C LEU A 145 23.75 -13.49 6.36
N MET A 146 22.81 -12.92 5.60
CA MET A 146 21.42 -12.75 6.01
C MET A 146 20.50 -13.70 5.25
N ASN A 147 19.44 -14.15 5.92
CA ASN A 147 18.37 -14.94 5.32
C ASN A 147 17.02 -14.23 5.48
N VAL A 148 16.27 -14.16 4.39
CA VAL A 148 14.85 -13.83 4.37
C VAL A 148 14.06 -15.10 4.07
N ASN A 149 12.98 -15.32 4.80
CA ASN A 149 12.14 -16.52 4.69
C ASN A 149 10.66 -16.19 4.94
N VAL A 150 9.81 -17.21 5.00
CA VAL A 150 8.35 -17.03 5.10
C VAL A 150 7.88 -16.30 6.38
N THR A 151 8.70 -16.23 7.43
CA THR A 151 8.35 -15.46 8.63
C THR A 151 8.78 -14.01 8.55
N THR A 152 9.84 -13.70 7.78
CA THR A 152 10.31 -12.32 7.63
C THR A 152 9.34 -11.50 6.77
N GLY A 153 9.07 -10.27 7.18
CA GLY A 153 8.29 -9.24 6.49
C GLY A 153 9.16 -8.09 5.97
N PHE A 154 8.59 -7.34 5.04
CA PHE A 154 9.12 -6.03 4.63
C PHE A 154 8.01 -5.00 4.81
N HIS A 155 8.19 -4.07 5.74
CA HIS A 155 7.19 -3.06 6.05
C HIS A 155 7.54 -1.71 5.44
N VAL A 156 6.51 -0.98 5.02
CA VAL A 156 6.65 0.41 4.59
C VAL A 156 5.71 1.27 5.44
N HIS A 157 6.27 2.28 6.09
CA HIS A 157 5.52 3.27 6.86
C HIS A 157 5.35 4.49 5.98
N CYS A 158 4.12 4.90 5.68
CA CYS A 158 3.83 6.11 4.92
C CYS A 158 3.33 7.21 5.85
N GLY A 159 3.88 8.41 5.74
CA GLY A 159 3.42 9.61 6.45
C GLY A 159 3.17 10.80 5.53
N ASP A 160 2.39 11.76 6.01
CA ASP A 160 2.26 13.11 5.43
C ASP A 160 3.13 14.08 6.22
N SER A 161 4.45 13.84 6.21
CA SER A 161 5.41 14.57 7.03
C SER A 161 5.00 14.55 8.51
N LEU A 162 5.04 15.70 9.20
CA LEU A 162 4.60 15.86 10.59
C LEU A 162 3.10 16.18 10.72
N ASN A 163 2.36 16.32 9.62
CA ASN A 163 0.96 16.77 9.66
C ASN A 163 0.00 15.64 10.02
N GLY A 164 0.43 14.39 9.82
CA GLY A 164 -0.45 13.23 9.80
C GLY A 164 -1.52 13.31 8.71
N PHE A 165 -2.34 12.26 8.60
CA PHE A 165 -3.34 12.19 7.55
C PHE A 165 -4.62 12.90 7.92
N LYS A 166 -5.14 13.70 6.99
CA LYS A 166 -6.51 14.23 7.07
C LYS A 166 -7.50 13.08 7.16
N PHE A 167 -8.57 13.29 7.92
CA PHE A 167 -9.60 12.27 8.11
C PHE A 167 -10.24 11.81 6.78
N ASP A 168 -10.44 12.73 5.83
CA ASP A 168 -10.96 12.40 4.50
C ASP A 168 -10.02 11.45 3.73
N THR A 169 -8.71 11.69 3.80
CA THR A 169 -7.68 10.81 3.22
C THR A 169 -7.74 9.41 3.83
N LEU A 170 -7.90 9.29 5.15
CA LEU A 170 -8.02 8.00 5.83
C LEU A 170 -9.23 7.20 5.36
N ARG A 171 -10.39 7.86 5.20
CA ARG A 171 -11.62 7.22 4.69
C ARG A 171 -11.43 6.73 3.25
N LYS A 172 -10.87 7.57 2.37
CA LYS A 172 -10.59 7.24 0.96
C LYS A 172 -9.61 6.08 0.86
N LEU A 173 -8.47 6.19 1.54
CA LEU A 173 -7.41 5.19 1.52
C LEU A 173 -7.90 3.83 2.04
N THR A 174 -8.60 3.80 3.18
CA THR A 174 -9.08 2.53 3.75
C THR A 174 -10.17 1.91 2.90
N SER A 175 -11.05 2.72 2.32
CA SER A 175 -12.04 2.24 1.35
C SER A 175 -11.37 1.65 0.13
N PHE A 176 -10.31 2.29 -0.37
CA PHE A 176 -9.51 1.82 -1.49
C PHE A 176 -8.79 0.50 -1.17
N LEU A 177 -8.09 0.42 -0.03
CA LEU A 177 -7.37 -0.77 0.39
C LEU A 177 -8.32 -1.95 0.63
N PHE A 178 -9.49 -1.72 1.23
CA PHE A 178 -10.52 -2.75 1.34
C PHE A 178 -11.03 -3.18 -0.04
N ALA A 179 -11.41 -2.22 -0.89
CA ALA A 179 -11.94 -2.45 -2.23
C ALA A 179 -11.01 -3.31 -3.09
N PHE A 180 -9.72 -2.98 -3.10
CA PHE A 180 -8.74 -3.59 -3.98
C PHE A 180 -7.82 -4.60 -3.29
N THR A 181 -8.19 -5.06 -2.09
CA THR A 181 -7.47 -6.15 -1.40
C THR A 181 -7.21 -7.36 -2.32
N PRO A 182 -8.18 -7.88 -3.11
CA PRO A 182 -7.91 -8.99 -4.02
C PRO A 182 -6.79 -8.68 -5.03
N GLN A 183 -6.84 -7.52 -5.69
CA GLN A 183 -5.80 -7.10 -6.62
C GLN A 183 -4.44 -6.97 -5.92
N LEU A 184 -4.38 -6.29 -4.78
CA LEU A 184 -3.14 -6.10 -4.02
C LEU A 184 -2.57 -7.41 -3.48
N ASN A 185 -3.40 -8.40 -3.16
CA ASN A 185 -2.89 -9.70 -2.73
C ASN A 185 -2.15 -10.41 -3.88
N THR A 186 -2.58 -10.25 -5.14
CA THR A 186 -1.95 -10.95 -6.28
C THR A 186 -0.50 -10.55 -6.56
N ILE A 187 -0.03 -9.40 -6.06
CA ILE A 187 1.38 -8.96 -6.22
C ILE A 187 2.32 -9.55 -5.15
N HIS A 188 1.80 -10.40 -4.25
CA HIS A 188 2.54 -11.06 -3.18
C HIS A 188 2.57 -12.58 -3.40
N PRO A 189 3.58 -13.30 -2.85
CA PRO A 189 3.63 -14.76 -2.93
C PRO A 189 2.42 -15.41 -2.25
N SER A 190 2.11 -16.66 -2.63
CA SER A 190 0.98 -17.43 -2.06
C SER A 190 0.99 -17.52 -0.52
N SER A 191 2.17 -17.51 0.12
CA SER A 191 2.33 -17.49 1.59
C SER A 191 1.79 -16.22 2.24
N ARG A 192 1.72 -15.10 1.50
CA ARG A 192 1.21 -13.79 1.95
C ARG A 192 -0.21 -13.50 1.43
N GLN A 193 -0.68 -14.26 0.44
CA GLN A 193 -2.07 -14.22 -0.03
C GLN A 193 -3.05 -14.92 0.92
N ASP A 194 -2.58 -15.94 1.65
CA ASP A 194 -3.38 -16.68 2.62
C ASP A 194 -3.54 -15.91 3.94
N VAL A 195 -4.54 -15.03 3.93
CA VAL A 195 -4.96 -14.15 5.04
C VAL A 195 -5.33 -14.88 6.33
N THR A 196 -5.59 -16.20 6.30
CA THR A 196 -5.88 -16.98 7.51
C THR A 196 -4.63 -17.47 8.23
N LYS A 197 -3.49 -17.53 7.52
CA LYS A 197 -2.17 -17.93 8.06
C LYS A 197 -1.23 -16.75 8.27
N ALA A 198 -1.52 -15.61 7.66
CA ALA A 198 -0.81 -14.36 7.91
C ALA A 198 -1.19 -13.79 9.30
N SER A 199 -0.77 -14.47 10.38
CA SER A 199 -1.00 -14.05 11.77
C SER A 199 -0.46 -12.65 12.08
N TYR A 200 0.37 -12.10 11.20
CA TYR A 200 0.97 -10.79 11.31
C TYR A 200 0.65 -9.86 10.12
N ALA A 201 -0.22 -10.24 9.18
CA ALA A 201 -0.60 -9.39 8.04
C ALA A 201 -2.02 -9.67 7.53
N GLY A 202 -2.99 -9.80 8.45
CA GLY A 202 -4.39 -10.06 8.10
C GLY A 202 -5.00 -8.92 7.27
N SER A 203 -5.73 -9.23 6.20
CA SER A 203 -6.27 -8.16 5.35
C SER A 203 -7.43 -7.41 6.00
N LEU A 204 -7.74 -6.21 5.49
CA LEU A 204 -8.91 -5.44 5.91
C LEU A 204 -10.23 -6.18 5.64
N ARG A 205 -10.29 -7.01 4.59
CA ARG A 205 -11.50 -7.76 4.28
C ARG A 205 -11.81 -8.79 5.35
N GLU A 206 -10.82 -9.47 5.93
CA GLU A 206 -11.04 -10.52 6.95
C GLU A 206 -10.92 -9.99 8.39
N GLY A 207 -9.96 -9.10 8.62
CA GLY A 207 -9.51 -8.70 9.95
C GLY A 207 -10.10 -7.38 10.45
N SER A 208 -10.82 -6.62 9.62
CA SER A 208 -11.47 -5.40 10.10
C SER A 208 -12.57 -5.75 11.11
N ARG A 209 -12.75 -4.90 12.12
CA ARG A 209 -13.81 -5.07 13.13
C ARG A 209 -15.19 -5.03 12.48
N PHE A 210 -15.34 -4.29 11.37
CA PHE A 210 -16.57 -4.32 10.57
C PHE A 210 -16.88 -5.74 10.09
N GLU A 211 -15.90 -6.47 9.56
CA GLU A 211 -16.09 -7.85 9.16
C GLU A 211 -16.29 -8.79 10.35
N ILE A 212 -15.36 -8.75 11.32
CA ILE A 212 -15.35 -9.67 12.46
C ILE A 212 -16.66 -9.60 13.25
N LYS A 213 -17.24 -8.41 13.44
CA LYS A 213 -18.56 -8.27 14.12
C LYS A 213 -19.73 -8.68 13.24
N ARG A 214 -19.61 -8.57 11.92
CA ARG A 214 -20.70 -8.90 10.98
C ARG A 214 -20.79 -10.41 10.75
N ARG A 215 -19.66 -11.12 10.70
CA ARG A 215 -19.58 -12.55 10.38
C ARG A 215 -20.46 -13.47 11.26
N PRO A 216 -20.56 -13.30 12.59
CA PRO A 216 -21.43 -14.15 13.40
C PRO A 216 -22.91 -13.92 13.13
N THR A 217 -23.27 -12.69 12.75
CA THR A 217 -24.66 -12.32 12.51
C THR A 217 -25.04 -12.65 11.08
N HIS A 218 -24.19 -12.43 10.07
CA HIS A 218 -24.55 -12.55 8.65
C HIS A 218 -23.90 -13.78 8.02
N LYS A 219 -24.68 -14.53 7.23
CA LYS A 219 -24.19 -15.74 6.53
C LYS A 219 -23.23 -15.43 5.38
N ALA A 220 -23.09 -14.16 5.00
CA ALA A 220 -22.25 -13.71 3.90
C ALA A 220 -21.34 -12.54 4.33
N ARG A 221 -20.14 -12.49 3.72
CA ARG A 221 -19.21 -11.36 3.86
C ARG A 221 -19.83 -10.07 3.32
N PRO A 222 -19.41 -8.90 3.81
CA PRO A 222 -19.84 -7.62 3.26
C PRO A 222 -19.33 -7.49 1.85
N THR A 223 -20.19 -7.03 0.95
CA THR A 223 -19.74 -6.65 -0.38
C THR A 223 -18.79 -5.45 -0.25
N PRO A 224 -17.88 -5.25 -1.21
CA PRO A 224 -16.97 -4.10 -1.18
C PRO A 224 -17.71 -2.77 -0.98
N ILE A 225 -18.84 -2.60 -1.66
CA ILE A 225 -19.68 -1.40 -1.57
C ILE A 225 -20.24 -1.19 -0.17
N GLN A 226 -20.62 -2.25 0.56
CA GLN A 226 -21.10 -2.13 1.94
C GLN A 226 -20.00 -1.62 2.86
N ALA A 227 -18.78 -2.15 2.72
CA ALA A 227 -17.63 -1.71 3.51
C ALA A 227 -17.17 -0.29 3.15
N ILE A 228 -17.05 0.01 1.84
CA ILE A 228 -16.74 1.36 1.33
C ILE A 228 -17.75 2.37 1.87
N SER A 229 -19.04 2.07 1.77
CA SER A 229 -20.09 2.92 2.32
C SER A 229 -19.91 3.15 3.82
N ARG A 230 -19.56 2.11 4.59
CA ARG A 230 -19.34 2.24 6.02
C ARG A 230 -18.15 3.16 6.34
N PHE A 231 -17.02 3.02 5.65
CA PHE A 231 -15.83 3.82 5.91
C PHE A 231 -16.01 5.27 5.44
N MET A 232 -16.50 5.48 4.21
CA MET A 232 -16.72 6.82 3.66
C MET A 232 -17.77 7.63 4.45
N ASN A 233 -18.77 6.97 5.02
CA ASN A 233 -19.82 7.62 5.83
C ASN A 233 -19.47 7.80 7.30
N SER A 234 -18.30 7.33 7.76
CA SER A 234 -17.88 7.56 9.14
C SER A 234 -17.75 9.07 9.40
N ARG A 235 -18.36 9.55 10.48
CA ARG A 235 -18.45 10.99 10.80
C ARG A 235 -17.25 11.49 11.60
N THR A 236 -16.60 10.60 12.34
CA THR A 236 -15.45 10.90 13.19
C THR A 236 -14.33 9.88 12.97
N SER A 237 -13.09 10.29 13.23
CA SER A 237 -11.91 9.40 13.20
C SER A 237 -12.10 8.20 14.12
N MET A 238 -12.70 8.40 15.30
CA MET A 238 -12.95 7.32 16.26
C MET A 238 -13.96 6.29 15.75
N GLU A 239 -15.08 6.73 15.15
CA GLU A 239 -16.05 5.82 14.52
C GLU A 239 -15.38 5.01 13.40
N PHE A 240 -14.63 5.69 12.55
CA PHE A 240 -13.89 5.09 11.44
C PHE A 240 -12.89 4.03 11.92
N LEU A 241 -12.00 4.38 12.87
CA LEU A 241 -11.00 3.48 13.43
C LEU A 241 -11.65 2.28 14.13
N ARG A 242 -12.82 2.50 14.76
CA ARG A 242 -13.60 1.41 15.34
C ARG A 242 -14.01 0.39 14.29
N HIS A 243 -14.29 0.79 13.06
CA HIS A 243 -14.68 -0.10 11.97
C HIS A 243 -13.48 -0.71 11.23
N ALA A 244 -12.45 0.10 10.94
CA ALA A 244 -11.30 -0.29 10.14
C ALA A 244 -10.28 -1.16 10.89
N GLY A 245 -10.07 -0.91 12.18
CA GLY A 245 -9.08 -1.65 12.98
C GLY A 245 -9.51 -3.08 13.33
N ASN A 246 -8.59 -3.86 13.88
CA ASN A 246 -8.84 -5.23 14.37
C ASN A 246 -9.04 -5.22 15.90
N PRO A 247 -10.10 -5.83 16.46
CA PRO A 247 -10.32 -5.90 17.90
C PRO A 247 -9.30 -6.73 18.66
N ASP A 248 -8.84 -7.83 18.08
CA ASP A 248 -8.09 -8.87 18.78
C ASP A 248 -6.58 -8.72 18.57
N ALA A 249 -6.19 -8.16 17.43
CA ALA A 249 -4.79 -7.96 17.07
C ALA A 249 -4.61 -6.69 16.20
N PRO A 250 -4.73 -5.48 16.79
CA PRO A 250 -4.69 -4.21 16.03
C PRO A 250 -3.40 -4.02 15.23
N LYS A 251 -2.27 -4.55 15.72
CA LYS A 251 -0.97 -4.50 15.02
C LYS A 251 -0.82 -5.55 13.93
N ALA A 252 -1.57 -6.65 13.96
CA ALA A 252 -1.41 -7.79 13.05
C ALA A 252 -2.08 -7.63 11.68
N MET A 253 -2.45 -6.41 11.31
CA MET A 253 -3.14 -6.11 10.05
C MET A 253 -2.14 -5.82 8.94
N ALA A 254 -2.47 -6.25 7.72
CA ALA A 254 -1.82 -5.86 6.46
C ALA A 254 -1.62 -4.34 6.34
N HIS A 255 -2.58 -3.58 6.86
CA HIS A 255 -2.56 -2.12 6.92
C HIS A 255 -2.80 -1.72 8.38
N ASN A 256 -1.72 -1.38 9.07
CA ASN A 256 -1.77 -1.07 10.49
C ASN A 256 -1.99 0.44 10.69
N LEU A 257 -3.11 0.77 11.34
CA LEU A 257 -3.56 2.12 11.67
C LEU A 257 -3.33 2.49 13.15
N ALA A 258 -2.60 1.66 13.92
CA ALA A 258 -2.44 1.82 15.36
C ALA A 258 -1.84 3.19 15.73
N SER A 259 -0.85 3.67 14.96
CA SER A 259 -0.30 5.01 15.19
C SER A 259 -1.40 6.07 15.03
N ILE A 260 -2.17 6.04 13.94
CA ILE A 260 -3.30 6.98 13.73
C ILE A 260 -4.32 6.92 14.88
N GLN A 261 -4.57 5.73 15.43
CA GLN A 261 -5.46 5.55 16.57
C GLN A 261 -4.95 6.22 17.84
N ALA A 262 -3.69 6.01 18.21
CA ALA A 262 -3.09 6.67 19.38
C ALA A 262 -3.15 8.20 19.26
N MET A 263 -2.92 8.72 18.06
CA MET A 263 -3.08 10.15 17.73
C MET A 263 -4.48 10.69 18.06
N THR A 264 -5.50 9.93 17.68
CA THR A 264 -6.91 10.31 17.87
C THR A 264 -7.33 10.20 19.33
N SER A 265 -6.70 9.31 20.10
CA SER A 265 -6.96 9.09 21.53
C SER A 265 -6.27 10.09 22.45
N GLY A 266 -5.42 10.99 21.92
CA GLY A 266 -4.65 11.94 22.74
C GLY A 266 -3.49 11.29 23.50
N ASP A 267 -3.19 10.03 23.21
CA ASP A 267 -2.07 9.28 23.80
C ASP A 267 -0.80 9.62 23.02
N GLN A 268 -0.22 10.78 23.33
CA GLN A 268 0.94 11.35 22.65
C GLN A 268 2.19 10.99 23.44
N ASP A 269 2.77 9.83 23.15
CA ASP A 269 4.14 9.56 23.56
C ASP A 269 5.11 10.48 22.79
N LYS A 270 6.26 10.85 23.38
CA LYS A 270 7.19 11.88 22.84
C LYS A 270 7.79 11.54 21.47
N PHE A 271 7.62 10.31 20.99
CA PHE A 271 8.18 9.79 19.73
C PHE A 271 7.10 9.35 18.73
N PHE A 272 5.93 9.99 18.78
CA PHE A 272 4.79 9.63 17.98
C PHE A 272 5.04 9.83 16.46
N LYS A 273 4.85 8.77 15.65
CA LYS A 273 5.00 8.77 14.18
C LYS A 273 3.63 8.67 13.52
N PRO A 274 3.06 9.73 12.91
CA PRO A 274 1.72 9.73 12.30
C PRO A 274 1.69 8.99 10.94
N ALA A 275 2.13 7.73 10.94
CA ALA A 275 2.27 6.93 9.74
C ALA A 275 1.26 5.77 9.68
N ILE A 276 0.97 5.32 8.47
CA ILE A 276 0.27 4.08 8.19
C ILE A 276 1.32 3.05 7.80
N GLU A 277 1.31 1.89 8.45
CA GLU A 277 2.25 0.82 8.20
C GLU A 277 1.63 -0.23 7.27
N PHE A 278 2.34 -0.59 6.21
CA PHE A 278 1.97 -1.58 5.20
C PHE A 278 2.82 -2.84 5.39
N ARG A 279 2.18 -3.95 5.75
CA ARG A 279 2.83 -5.18 6.26
C ARG A 279 2.66 -6.41 5.35
N GLN A 280 2.12 -6.23 4.15
CA GLN A 280 1.74 -7.33 3.25
C GLN A 280 2.92 -8.00 2.55
N HIS A 281 4.02 -7.27 2.37
CA HIS A 281 5.16 -7.75 1.58
C HIS A 281 5.97 -8.79 2.36
N GLU A 282 6.41 -9.83 1.66
CA GLU A 282 7.36 -10.78 2.23
C GLU A 282 8.71 -10.12 2.50
N GLY A 283 9.48 -10.64 3.44
CA GLY A 283 10.83 -10.16 3.70
C GLY A 283 11.67 -10.24 2.43
N CYS A 284 12.34 -9.14 2.11
CA CYS A 284 13.17 -9.05 0.92
C CYS A 284 14.45 -8.28 1.23
N LEU A 285 15.53 -8.66 0.55
CA LEU A 285 16.78 -7.90 0.48
C LEU A 285 17.08 -7.50 -0.97
N ASP A 286 16.10 -7.57 -1.87
CA ASP A 286 16.27 -7.09 -3.23
C ASP A 286 15.85 -5.62 -3.32
N ALA A 287 16.80 -4.75 -3.67
CA ALA A 287 16.54 -3.31 -3.70
C ALA A 287 15.51 -2.92 -4.78
N VAL A 288 15.50 -3.61 -5.92
CA VAL A 288 14.54 -3.34 -7.00
C VAL A 288 13.13 -3.71 -6.53
N GLU A 289 13.00 -4.84 -5.85
CA GLU A 289 11.75 -5.29 -5.23
C GLU A 289 11.26 -4.32 -4.16
N ALA A 290 12.12 -4.00 -3.19
CA ALA A 290 11.81 -3.08 -2.11
C ALA A 290 11.36 -1.70 -2.65
N ILE A 291 12.09 -1.15 -3.62
CA ILE A 291 11.76 0.15 -4.23
C ILE A 291 10.44 0.10 -4.99
N ASN A 292 10.13 -0.98 -5.71
CA ASN A 292 8.84 -1.09 -6.40
C ASN A 292 7.68 -1.22 -5.42
N TRP A 293 7.87 -1.91 -4.29
CA TRP A 293 6.87 -1.91 -3.23
C TRP A 293 6.68 -0.52 -2.63
N ILE A 294 7.75 0.18 -2.24
CA ILE A 294 7.70 1.56 -1.73
C ILE A 294 6.93 2.48 -2.71
N LYS A 295 7.26 2.42 -4.00
CA LYS A 295 6.56 3.20 -5.04
C LYS A 295 5.09 2.84 -5.17
N THR A 296 4.75 1.56 -4.97
CA THR A 296 3.36 1.08 -5.03
C THR A 296 2.53 1.65 -3.90
N VAL A 297 2.96 1.47 -2.65
CA VAL A 297 2.20 1.95 -1.49
C VAL A 297 2.14 3.47 -1.43
N LEU A 298 3.25 4.17 -1.67
CA LEU A 298 3.25 5.63 -1.71
C LEU A 298 2.42 6.18 -2.87
N GLY A 299 2.42 5.52 -4.03
CA GLY A 299 1.57 5.88 -5.16
C GLY A 299 0.07 5.71 -4.87
N ILE A 300 -0.31 4.66 -4.15
CA ILE A 300 -1.69 4.46 -3.69
C ILE A 300 -2.10 5.57 -2.70
N VAL A 301 -1.24 5.86 -1.72
CA VAL A 301 -1.52 6.91 -0.73
C VAL A 301 -1.62 8.28 -1.39
N ASP A 302 -0.68 8.61 -2.30
CA ASP A 302 -0.68 9.85 -3.07
C ASP A 302 -1.98 10.00 -3.88
N PHE A 303 -2.41 8.95 -4.58
CA PHE A 303 -3.68 8.96 -5.30
C PHE A 303 -4.86 9.23 -4.37
N CYS A 304 -4.98 8.50 -3.25
CA CYS A 304 -6.10 8.70 -2.31
C CYS A 304 -6.08 10.07 -1.62
N MET A 305 -4.90 10.68 -1.47
CA MET A 305 -4.72 11.98 -0.84
C MET A 305 -4.99 13.15 -1.81
N ASN A 306 -4.49 13.06 -3.04
CA ASN A 306 -4.38 14.18 -3.96
C ASN A 306 -5.32 14.10 -5.16
N ALA A 307 -5.85 12.92 -5.52
CA ALA A 307 -6.79 12.82 -6.62
C ALA A 307 -8.14 13.48 -6.27
N PRO A 308 -8.87 14.05 -7.25
CA PRO A 308 -10.23 14.51 -7.05
C PRO A 308 -11.10 13.40 -6.45
N THR A 309 -11.99 13.73 -5.52
CA THR A 309 -12.90 12.74 -4.89
C THR A 309 -13.66 11.93 -5.94
N ALA A 310 -14.11 12.57 -7.01
CA ALA A 310 -14.79 11.89 -8.12
C ALA A 310 -13.91 10.82 -8.81
N ALA A 311 -12.59 11.02 -8.89
CA ALA A 311 -11.67 10.02 -9.45
C ALA A 311 -11.56 8.81 -8.51
N VAL A 312 -11.43 9.04 -7.21
CA VAL A 312 -11.42 7.97 -6.19
C VAL A 312 -12.75 7.21 -6.21
N ASP A 313 -13.88 7.91 -6.23
CA ASP A 313 -15.21 7.31 -6.27
C ASP A 313 -15.38 6.41 -7.49
N ARG A 314 -14.94 6.87 -8.67
CA ARG A 314 -15.00 6.06 -9.91
C ARG A 314 -14.12 4.82 -9.85
N MET A 315 -12.93 4.92 -9.26
CA MET A 315 -12.13 3.73 -8.98
C MET A 315 -12.90 2.77 -8.08
N LEU A 316 -13.46 3.25 -6.97
CA LEU A 316 -14.25 2.43 -6.06
C LEU A 316 -15.49 1.81 -6.73
N GLN A 317 -16.10 2.47 -7.72
CA GLN A 317 -17.22 1.91 -8.48
C GLN A 317 -16.85 0.66 -9.29
N ILE A 318 -15.57 0.43 -9.62
CA ILE A 318 -15.12 -0.79 -10.32
C ILE A 318 -15.47 -2.05 -9.50
N THR A 319 -15.54 -1.94 -8.17
CA THR A 319 -15.94 -3.05 -7.30
C THR A 319 -17.38 -3.52 -7.53
N LYS A 320 -18.23 -2.76 -8.22
CA LYS A 320 -19.55 -3.23 -8.69
C LYS A 320 -19.45 -4.40 -9.67
N LEU A 321 -18.31 -4.57 -10.33
CA LEU A 321 -18.04 -5.67 -11.24
C LEU A 321 -17.56 -6.92 -10.50
N GLU A 322 -17.26 -6.82 -9.20
CA GLU A 322 -16.88 -7.97 -8.38
C GLU A 322 -18.13 -8.80 -8.06
N THR A 323 -18.26 -9.96 -8.71
CA THR A 323 -19.37 -10.90 -8.51
C THR A 323 -19.07 -11.91 -7.41
N TRP A 324 -17.80 -12.24 -7.19
CA TRP A 324 -17.30 -13.09 -6.11
C TRP A 324 -15.79 -12.85 -5.89
N GLU A 325 -15.26 -13.37 -4.78
CA GLU A 325 -13.83 -13.34 -4.43
C GLU A 325 -13.34 -14.73 -3.99
N LYS A 326 -12.03 -14.97 -4.08
CA LYS A 326 -11.41 -16.19 -3.56
C LYS A 326 -11.37 -16.14 -2.03
N LEU A 327 -11.83 -17.20 -1.37
CA LEU A 327 -11.95 -17.28 0.10
C LEU A 327 -10.93 -18.23 0.73
N GLY A 328 -10.26 -19.05 -0.07
CA GLY A 328 -9.37 -20.09 0.43
C GLY A 328 -10.09 -21.22 1.18
N ASP A 329 -11.43 -21.27 1.17
CA ASP A 329 -12.24 -22.25 1.92
C ASP A 329 -12.30 -23.66 1.29
N GLY A 330 -11.55 -23.87 0.20
CA GLY A 330 -11.53 -25.12 -0.56
C GLY A 330 -12.55 -25.21 -1.71
N HIS A 331 -13.50 -24.27 -1.78
CA HIS A 331 -14.54 -24.24 -2.82
C HIS A 331 -14.26 -23.22 -3.94
N ASP A 332 -13.10 -22.57 -3.94
CA ASP A 332 -12.74 -21.56 -4.93
C ASP A 332 -12.74 -22.11 -6.36
N ALA A 333 -12.26 -23.34 -6.57
CA ALA A 333 -12.26 -23.96 -7.91
C ALA A 333 -13.67 -24.24 -8.43
N GLU A 334 -14.59 -24.65 -7.56
CA GLU A 334 -16.00 -24.89 -7.91
C GLU A 334 -16.70 -23.57 -8.25
N ARG A 335 -16.46 -22.52 -7.43
CA ARG A 335 -16.97 -21.17 -7.71
C ARG A 335 -16.39 -20.60 -9.00
N GLU A 336 -15.11 -20.79 -9.26
CA GLU A 336 -14.48 -20.34 -10.50
C GLU A 336 -15.05 -21.06 -11.73
N ALA A 337 -15.32 -22.36 -11.63
CA ALA A 337 -15.98 -23.11 -12.70
C ALA A 337 -17.43 -22.64 -12.95
N GLN A 338 -18.15 -22.21 -11.90
CA GLN A 338 -19.54 -21.79 -11.99
C GLN A 338 -19.71 -20.31 -12.39
N LEU A 339 -18.90 -19.42 -11.81
CA LEU A 339 -19.06 -17.97 -11.87
C LEU A 339 -18.00 -17.31 -12.77
N GLY A 340 -17.02 -18.07 -13.27
CA GLY A 340 -15.86 -17.55 -13.98
C GLY A 340 -14.78 -17.02 -13.04
N PRO A 341 -13.64 -16.54 -13.59
CA PRO A 341 -12.56 -15.98 -12.78
C PRO A 341 -13.00 -14.74 -12.02
N ILE A 342 -12.39 -14.49 -10.87
CA ILE A 342 -12.61 -13.26 -10.11
C ILE A 342 -12.10 -12.04 -10.88
N LEU A 343 -12.64 -10.87 -10.54
CA LEU A 343 -12.26 -9.59 -11.15
C LEU A 343 -10.73 -9.36 -11.14
N ALA A 344 -10.06 -9.71 -10.04
CA ALA A 344 -8.62 -9.54 -9.87
C ALA A 344 -7.74 -10.47 -10.73
N ASP A 345 -8.29 -11.58 -11.23
CA ASP A 345 -7.52 -12.56 -12.03
C ASP A 345 -7.61 -12.32 -13.54
N LYS A 346 -8.58 -11.49 -13.98
CA LYS A 346 -8.87 -11.31 -15.41
C LYS A 346 -9.19 -9.87 -15.79
N ASP A 347 -10.39 -9.40 -15.48
CA ASP A 347 -10.93 -8.18 -16.11
C ASP A 347 -10.35 -6.89 -15.51
N PHE A 348 -9.90 -6.93 -14.24
CA PHE A 348 -9.24 -5.81 -13.58
C PHE A 348 -8.21 -6.30 -12.56
N THR A 349 -7.08 -6.75 -13.09
CA THR A 349 -5.89 -7.23 -12.35
C THR A 349 -5.13 -6.11 -11.62
N ALA A 350 -4.17 -6.48 -10.77
CA ALA A 350 -3.25 -5.53 -10.14
C ALA A 350 -2.52 -4.63 -11.15
N ILE A 351 -2.18 -5.15 -12.33
CA ILE A 351 -1.49 -4.38 -13.37
C ILE A 351 -2.40 -3.26 -13.88
N HIS A 352 -3.69 -3.56 -14.12
CA HIS A 352 -4.67 -2.57 -14.53
C HIS A 352 -4.90 -1.52 -13.43
N LEU A 353 -4.94 -1.95 -12.16
CA LEU A 353 -5.03 -1.05 -11.01
C LEU A 353 -3.85 -0.08 -10.98
N LEU A 354 -2.61 -0.56 -10.99
CA LEU A 354 -1.40 0.27 -10.94
C LEU A 354 -1.32 1.22 -12.15
N GLN A 355 -1.73 0.76 -13.33
CA GLN A 355 -1.82 1.60 -14.52
C GLN A 355 -2.89 2.70 -14.41
N ALA A 356 -4.01 2.44 -13.75
CA ALA A 356 -5.06 3.42 -13.49
C ALA A 356 -4.62 4.47 -12.46
N LEU A 357 -3.75 4.09 -11.53
CA LEU A 357 -3.10 4.99 -10.57
C LEU A 357 -1.92 5.78 -11.15
N ASN A 358 -1.63 5.63 -12.46
CA ASN A 358 -0.47 6.23 -13.11
C ASN A 358 0.88 5.77 -12.51
N LEU A 359 0.98 4.48 -12.17
CA LEU A 359 2.20 3.83 -11.65
C LEU A 359 2.79 2.84 -12.68
N PRO A 360 3.29 3.31 -13.84
CA PRO A 360 3.73 2.43 -14.92
C PRO A 360 4.96 1.60 -14.56
N GLY A 361 5.86 2.11 -13.69
CA GLY A 361 7.03 1.38 -13.20
C GLY A 361 6.64 0.13 -12.40
N PRO A 362 5.92 0.29 -11.28
CA PRO A 362 5.39 -0.85 -10.53
C PRO A 362 4.53 -1.79 -11.37
N ALA A 363 3.67 -1.26 -12.25
CA ALA A 363 2.86 -2.10 -13.13
C ALA A 363 3.71 -2.99 -14.05
N LEU A 364 4.77 -2.45 -14.65
CA LEU A 364 5.68 -3.23 -15.50
C LEU A 364 6.43 -4.27 -14.68
N TYR A 365 6.92 -3.89 -13.50
CA TYR A 365 7.67 -4.76 -12.61
C TYR A 365 6.89 -6.03 -12.22
N TYR A 366 5.66 -5.87 -11.71
CA TYR A 366 4.84 -7.02 -11.30
C TYR A 366 4.35 -7.85 -12.49
N ALA A 367 4.08 -7.22 -13.64
CA ALA A 367 3.70 -7.94 -14.85
C ALA A 367 4.82 -8.88 -15.33
N GLN A 368 6.08 -8.42 -15.32
CA GLN A 368 7.25 -9.23 -15.71
C GLN A 368 7.50 -10.41 -14.78
N ARG A 369 7.14 -10.30 -13.50
CA ARG A 369 7.26 -11.40 -12.52
C ARG A 369 6.08 -12.37 -12.53
N GLY A 370 5.03 -12.10 -13.30
CA GLY A 370 3.81 -12.92 -13.29
C GLY A 370 2.97 -12.78 -12.02
N LEU A 371 3.27 -11.80 -11.16
CA LEU A 371 2.62 -11.57 -9.87
C LEU A 371 1.36 -10.73 -10.03
N TYR A 372 0.35 -11.27 -10.71
CA TYR A 372 -0.95 -10.60 -10.91
C TYR A 372 -2.13 -11.58 -10.96
N LYS A 373 -1.92 -12.81 -10.50
CA LYS A 373 -2.95 -13.85 -10.38
C LYS A 373 -2.98 -14.38 -8.96
N HIS A 374 -4.16 -14.74 -8.48
CA HIS A 374 -4.32 -15.38 -7.20
C HIS A 374 -3.87 -16.85 -7.23
N GLU A 375 -2.97 -17.18 -6.30
CA GLU A 375 -2.45 -18.52 -6.06
C GLU A 375 -2.84 -19.05 -4.67
N MET A 376 -4.07 -18.77 -4.23
CA MET A 376 -4.55 -19.30 -2.95
C MET A 376 -4.59 -20.83 -3.00
N LYS A 377 -3.83 -21.47 -2.11
CA LYS A 377 -3.86 -22.93 -1.94
C LYS A 377 -5.05 -23.33 -1.09
N HIS A 378 -5.63 -24.50 -1.39
CA HIS A 378 -6.73 -25.09 -0.64
C HIS A 378 -6.42 -25.16 0.87
N ARG A 379 -7.33 -24.64 1.70
CA ARG A 379 -7.26 -24.79 3.16
C ARG A 379 -7.34 -26.26 3.52
N ILE A 380 -6.28 -26.81 4.13
CA ILE A 380 -6.39 -28.06 4.88
C ILE A 380 -6.88 -27.64 6.24
N ASP A 381 -8.17 -27.88 6.52
CA ASP A 381 -8.81 -27.47 7.76
C ASP A 381 -8.19 -28.25 8.94
N SER A 382 -7.15 -27.70 9.55
CA SER A 382 -6.67 -28.13 10.86
C SER A 382 -7.32 -27.22 11.90
N THR A 383 -8.27 -27.78 12.63
CA THR A 383 -8.96 -27.26 13.84
C THR A 383 -10.27 -26.49 13.61
N SER A 384 -11.37 -27.23 13.81
CA SER A 384 -12.69 -26.70 14.13
C SER A 384 -12.67 -26.08 15.54
N THR A 385 -12.44 -24.77 15.64
CA THR A 385 -12.63 -24.05 16.91
C THR A 385 -14.11 -23.74 17.13
N SER A 386 -14.63 -24.17 18.28
CA SER A 386 -16.03 -24.04 18.67
C SER A 386 -16.42 -22.57 18.85
N SER A 387 -17.47 -22.13 18.16
CA SER A 387 -18.04 -20.79 18.28
C SER A 387 -18.63 -20.55 19.68
N THR A 388 -18.05 -19.61 20.43
CA THR A 388 -18.70 -19.01 21.60
C THR A 388 -19.76 -18.03 21.12
N GLU A 389 -21.04 -18.37 21.32
CA GLU A 389 -22.19 -17.51 21.03
C GLU A 389 -22.16 -16.26 21.92
N LEU A 390 -21.85 -15.11 21.34
CA LEU A 390 -22.13 -13.81 21.95
C LEU A 390 -23.55 -13.35 21.53
N SER A 391 -24.33 -12.91 22.52
CA SER A 391 -25.71 -12.47 22.40
C SER A 391 -25.83 -11.12 21.68
N PHE A 392 -26.26 -11.13 20.41
CA PHE A 392 -26.68 -9.94 19.65
C PHE A 392 -28.00 -10.19 18.92
N SER A 393 -28.69 -9.12 18.49
CA SER A 393 -30.05 -9.10 17.94
C SER A 393 -30.39 -10.32 17.06
N LYS A 394 -30.94 -11.36 17.70
CA LYS A 394 -31.39 -12.58 17.03
C LYS A 394 -32.71 -12.28 16.32
N TRP A 395 -32.75 -12.50 15.01
CA TRP A 395 -34.02 -12.48 14.26
C TRP A 395 -34.92 -13.59 14.81
N ASP A 396 -36.23 -13.39 14.84
CA ASP A 396 -37.10 -14.36 15.52
C ASP A 396 -37.10 -15.73 14.83
N TYR A 397 -36.89 -15.75 13.50
CA TYR A 397 -36.71 -16.99 12.75
C TYR A 397 -35.38 -17.69 13.05
N GLU A 398 -34.37 -17.01 13.59
CA GLU A 398 -33.11 -17.65 14.03
C GLU A 398 -33.28 -18.33 15.39
N LYS A 399 -34.19 -17.81 16.23
CA LYS A 399 -34.57 -18.45 17.49
C LYS A 399 -35.46 -19.67 17.23
N ARG A 400 -36.32 -19.60 16.20
CA ARG A 400 -37.22 -20.67 15.79
C ARG A 400 -37.27 -20.77 14.26
N PRO A 401 -36.37 -21.56 13.64
CA PRO A 401 -36.33 -21.72 12.19
C PRO A 401 -37.67 -22.22 11.66
N PRO A 402 -38.20 -21.62 10.57
CA PRO A 402 -39.35 -22.18 9.89
C PRO A 402 -39.05 -23.62 9.48
N ARG A 403 -40.02 -24.53 9.69
CA ARG A 403 -39.88 -25.94 9.28
C ARG A 403 -39.76 -26.10 7.76
N ASP A 404 -40.33 -25.17 7.01
CA ASP A 404 -40.24 -25.12 5.56
C ASP A 404 -38.94 -24.42 5.11
N PRO A 405 -38.03 -25.14 4.41
CA PRO A 405 -36.80 -24.58 3.87
C PRO A 405 -37.03 -23.38 2.93
N ALA A 406 -38.15 -23.35 2.18
CA ALA A 406 -38.46 -22.24 1.29
C ALA A 406 -38.79 -20.96 2.07
N VAL A 407 -39.49 -21.10 3.21
CA VAL A 407 -39.77 -19.97 4.11
C VAL A 407 -38.48 -19.47 4.74
N LEU A 408 -37.61 -20.36 5.22
CA LEU A 408 -36.29 -19.97 5.75
C LEU A 408 -35.45 -19.23 4.70
N ALA A 409 -35.38 -19.75 3.47
CA ALA A 409 -34.66 -19.09 2.37
C ALA A 409 -35.23 -17.70 2.05
N ARG A 410 -36.56 -17.54 2.09
CA ARG A 410 -37.22 -16.23 1.94
C ARG A 410 -36.87 -15.27 3.07
N GLN A 411 -36.88 -15.72 4.33
CA GLN A 411 -36.54 -14.89 5.49
C GLN A 411 -35.08 -14.40 5.43
N VAL A 412 -34.15 -15.27 5.00
CA VAL A 412 -32.74 -14.89 4.78
C VAL A 412 -32.62 -13.83 3.69
N LYS A 413 -33.29 -14.02 2.54
CA LYS A 413 -33.30 -13.02 1.45
C LYS A 413 -33.88 -11.67 1.88
N LEU A 414 -34.98 -11.68 2.63
CA LEU A 414 -35.60 -10.44 3.13
C LEU A 414 -34.71 -9.73 4.14
N ARG A 415 -34.00 -10.48 4.98
CA ARG A 415 -32.98 -9.93 5.86
C ARG A 415 -31.82 -9.29 5.07
N ASP A 416 -31.28 -9.99 4.08
CA ASP A 416 -30.19 -9.44 3.24
C ASP A 416 -30.63 -8.15 2.53
N ALA A 417 -31.87 -8.12 2.04
CA ALA A 417 -32.48 -6.93 1.45
C ALA A 417 -32.66 -5.80 2.48
N TRP A 418 -33.11 -6.10 3.70
CA TRP A 418 -33.21 -5.12 4.79
C TRP A 418 -31.84 -4.53 5.14
N ASP A 419 -30.81 -5.36 5.29
CA ASP A 419 -29.45 -4.92 5.60
C ASP A 419 -28.89 -4.02 4.48
N ALA A 420 -29.12 -4.40 3.22
CA ALA A 420 -28.73 -3.60 2.05
C ALA A 420 -29.46 -2.25 2.01
N LEU A 421 -30.77 -2.23 2.23
CA LEU A 421 -31.58 -1.00 2.23
C LEU A 421 -31.29 -0.13 3.45
N LYS A 422 -30.99 -0.71 4.61
CA LYS A 422 -30.53 0.03 5.79
C LYS A 422 -29.18 0.71 5.55
N ALA A 423 -28.25 0.00 4.92
CA ALA A 423 -26.97 0.59 4.49
C ALA A 423 -27.19 1.71 3.46
N ALA A 424 -28.04 1.49 2.46
CA ALA A 424 -28.41 2.50 1.47
C ALA A 424 -29.13 3.70 2.10
N SER A 425 -29.96 3.49 3.13
CA SER A 425 -30.68 4.54 3.85
C SER A 425 -29.75 5.44 4.63
N LYS A 426 -28.67 4.88 5.19
CA LYS A 426 -27.61 5.68 5.82
C LYS A 426 -26.80 6.47 4.78
N ALA A 427 -26.65 5.93 3.58
CA ALA A 427 -26.02 6.61 2.46
C ALA A 427 -26.95 7.63 1.75
N ARG A 428 -28.25 7.66 2.09
CA ARG A 428 -29.26 8.55 1.46
C ARG A 428 -28.90 10.03 1.59
N ASP A 429 -28.25 10.42 2.69
CA ASP A 429 -27.81 11.80 2.93
C ASP A 429 -26.72 12.26 1.94
N LEU A 430 -26.14 11.34 1.17
CA LEU A 430 -25.18 11.61 0.09
C LEU A 430 -25.83 11.80 -1.29
N LEU A 431 -27.11 11.48 -1.46
CA LEU A 431 -27.80 11.61 -2.75
C LEU A 431 -28.26 13.06 -2.98
N ASP A 432 -28.29 13.49 -4.24
CA ASP A 432 -28.82 14.80 -4.63
C ASP A 432 -30.25 15.01 -4.10
N PRO A 433 -30.63 16.24 -3.69
CA PRO A 433 -31.91 16.52 -3.04
C PRO A 433 -33.16 15.95 -3.76
N PRO A 434 -33.27 15.96 -5.10
CA PRO A 434 -34.42 15.39 -5.81
C PRO A 434 -34.49 13.86 -5.73
N VAL A 435 -33.35 13.18 -5.63
CA VAL A 435 -33.26 11.71 -5.49
C VAL A 435 -33.52 11.31 -4.04
N ARG A 436 -32.97 12.09 -3.09
CA ARG A 436 -33.19 11.96 -1.64
C ARG A 436 -34.67 12.01 -1.26
N ALA A 437 -35.48 12.83 -1.94
CA ALA A 437 -36.89 13.03 -1.65
C ALA A 437 -37.82 11.90 -2.12
N ARG A 438 -37.36 11.01 -3.03
CA ARG A 438 -38.22 10.01 -3.69
C ARG A 438 -38.15 8.61 -3.08
N TRP A 439 -37.30 8.40 -2.08
CA TRP A 439 -37.07 7.07 -1.52
C TRP A 439 -36.99 7.11 0.02
N THR A 440 -37.83 6.29 0.65
CA THR A 440 -37.91 6.12 2.10
C THR A 440 -37.76 4.64 2.44
N PHE A 441 -36.87 4.33 3.39
CA PHE A 441 -36.73 2.99 3.94
C PHE A 441 -37.29 3.00 5.36
N ASP A 442 -38.34 2.21 5.60
CA ASP A 442 -38.85 1.95 6.94
C ASP A 442 -38.26 0.62 7.43
N PRO A 443 -37.30 0.63 8.39
CA PRO A 443 -36.70 -0.58 8.92
C PRO A 443 -37.67 -1.40 9.77
N THR A 444 -38.83 -0.85 10.14
CA THR A 444 -39.83 -1.48 10.99
C THR A 444 -41.05 -1.99 10.22
N ASP A 445 -41.05 -1.87 8.89
CA ASP A 445 -42.15 -2.35 8.05
C ASP A 445 -42.39 -3.86 8.27
N SER A 446 -43.66 -4.24 8.37
CA SER A 446 -44.12 -5.62 8.51
C SER A 446 -43.70 -6.58 7.39
N LEU A 447 -43.23 -6.05 6.24
CA LEU A 447 -42.60 -6.81 5.18
C LEU A 447 -41.33 -7.54 5.64
N TRP A 448 -40.61 -6.97 6.61
CA TRP A 448 -39.35 -7.51 7.09
C TRP A 448 -39.55 -8.65 8.08
N PRO A 449 -38.60 -9.58 8.19
CA PRO A 449 -38.67 -10.62 9.21
C PRO A 449 -38.73 -9.98 10.60
N SER A 450 -39.53 -10.52 11.51
CA SER A 450 -39.61 -10.01 12.89
C SER A 450 -38.23 -10.07 13.55
N HIS A 451 -37.83 -8.96 14.15
CA HIS A 451 -36.56 -8.79 14.85
C HIS A 451 -36.71 -7.85 16.03
N ASN A 452 -36.01 -8.15 17.13
CA ASN A 452 -35.92 -7.21 18.25
C ASN A 452 -35.00 -6.06 17.86
N THR A 453 -35.60 -4.92 17.53
CA THR A 453 -34.93 -3.61 17.54
C THR A 453 -34.76 -3.15 18.98
N THR A 454 -33.95 -3.83 19.78
CA THR A 454 -33.40 -3.15 20.96
C THR A 454 -32.53 -2.01 20.43
N LEU A 455 -33.08 -0.80 20.55
CA LEU A 455 -32.47 0.47 20.17
C LEU A 455 -31.05 0.53 20.72
N ASP A 456 -30.06 0.45 19.82
CA ASP A 456 -28.68 0.88 20.04
C ASP A 456 -28.56 2.40 19.75
N ASP A 457 -29.70 3.11 19.74
CA ASP A 457 -29.78 4.57 19.74
C ASP A 457 -29.57 5.05 21.19
N GLY A 458 -28.37 4.80 21.71
CA GLY A 458 -27.82 5.57 22.81
C GLY A 458 -27.58 6.99 22.34
N ALA A 459 -28.62 7.82 22.39
CA ALA A 459 -28.45 9.25 22.51
C ALA A 459 -27.83 9.50 23.89
N ASP A 460 -26.50 9.57 23.96
CA ASP A 460 -25.80 10.18 25.09
C ASP A 460 -26.17 11.66 25.08
N THR A 461 -27.18 12.01 25.87
CA THR A 461 -27.37 13.37 26.35
C THR A 461 -26.21 13.66 27.29
N ASP A 462 -25.13 14.23 26.75
CA ASP A 462 -24.13 14.94 27.54
C ASP A 462 -24.83 16.17 28.14
N ALA A 463 -25.31 16.01 29.37
CA ALA A 463 -25.75 17.11 30.21
C ALA A 463 -24.50 17.83 30.71
N THR A 464 -24.12 18.91 30.04
CA THR A 464 -23.34 19.98 30.66
C THR A 464 -24.21 20.65 31.72
N THR A 465 -24.07 20.23 32.97
CA THR A 465 -24.52 21.04 34.11
C THR A 465 -23.34 21.87 34.59
N ASP A 466 -23.38 23.16 34.24
CA ASP A 466 -22.65 24.20 34.94
C ASP A 466 -23.16 24.29 36.39
N GLU A 467 -22.21 24.29 37.32
CA GLU A 467 -22.43 24.74 38.69
C GLU A 467 -22.72 26.25 38.69
N GLU A 468 -23.89 26.67 39.18
CA GLU A 468 -23.94 27.89 40.01
C GLU A 468 -25.20 27.93 40.90
N SER A 469 -24.94 28.07 42.19
CA SER A 469 -25.78 28.72 43.21
C SER A 469 -27.02 28.00 43.79
N SER A 470 -26.78 27.48 45.00
CA SER A 470 -27.49 27.85 46.23
C SER A 470 -28.86 27.24 46.58
N ASN A 471 -28.89 26.81 47.84
CA ASN A 471 -29.99 26.88 48.81
C ASN A 471 -31.02 25.74 48.92
N LEU A 472 -30.82 25.06 50.06
CA LEU A 472 -31.82 24.83 51.12
C LEU A 472 -32.89 23.75 50.92
N SER A 473 -32.77 22.79 51.85
CA SER A 473 -33.84 22.13 52.60
C SER A 473 -34.54 20.93 51.94
N GLY A 474 -34.86 19.94 52.78
CA GLY A 474 -35.99 19.06 52.51
C GLY A 474 -35.73 17.57 52.66
N SER A 475 -35.52 17.13 53.89
CA SER A 475 -35.74 15.75 54.33
C SER A 475 -37.10 15.20 53.87
N SER A 476 -37.16 13.95 53.40
CA SER A 476 -37.83 12.83 54.10
C SER A 476 -38.36 11.72 53.18
N ARG A 477 -38.00 10.49 53.59
CA ARG A 477 -38.80 9.25 53.70
C ARG A 477 -40.09 9.09 52.88
N GLY A 478 -40.28 7.88 52.34
CA GLY A 478 -41.62 7.29 52.26
C GLY A 478 -41.78 6.11 51.30
N SER A 479 -41.68 4.90 51.85
CA SER A 479 -42.08 3.61 51.24
C SER A 479 -43.55 3.57 50.79
N THR A 480 -43.88 2.71 49.82
CA THR A 480 -44.88 1.59 49.89
C THR A 480 -45.30 1.13 48.47
N VAL A 481 -45.09 -0.14 48.11
CA VAL A 481 -45.99 -1.33 48.17
C VAL A 481 -46.84 -1.54 46.90
N SER A 482 -46.69 -2.77 46.40
CA SER A 482 -47.35 -3.60 45.38
C SER A 482 -48.85 -3.46 45.12
N LEU A 483 -49.28 -3.90 43.93
CA LEU A 483 -50.45 -4.79 43.77
C LEU A 483 -50.46 -5.54 42.41
N SER A 484 -50.65 -6.85 42.52
CA SER A 484 -50.92 -7.86 41.49
C SER A 484 -52.37 -7.81 40.99
N THR A 485 -52.66 -8.36 39.81
CA THR A 485 -53.89 -9.15 39.57
C THR A 485 -53.71 -10.15 38.42
N ASP A 486 -54.00 -11.41 38.73
CA ASP A 486 -54.29 -12.54 37.82
C ASP A 486 -55.66 -12.40 37.14
N SER A 487 -55.85 -13.04 35.99
CA SER A 487 -57.08 -13.80 35.69
C SER A 487 -56.89 -14.80 34.52
N SER A 488 -57.72 -15.84 34.55
CA SER A 488 -57.51 -17.21 34.08
C SER A 488 -58.37 -17.66 32.90
N ASP A 489 -57.91 -18.72 32.23
CA ASP A 489 -58.55 -19.79 31.43
C ASP A 489 -60.08 -19.85 31.17
N SER A 490 -60.43 -20.33 29.96
CA SER A 490 -61.45 -21.39 29.75
C SER A 490 -61.35 -22.06 28.36
N TRP A 491 -61.44 -23.40 28.36
CA TRP A 491 -61.72 -24.31 27.24
C TRP A 491 -63.26 -24.43 27.01
N GLU A 492 -63.84 -24.85 25.88
CA GLU A 492 -63.97 -26.23 25.31
C GLU A 492 -64.85 -26.22 23.99
N PRO A 493 -65.27 -27.33 23.31
CA PRO A 493 -64.95 -27.63 21.89
C PRO A 493 -66.16 -27.98 20.94
N ILE A 494 -65.87 -28.56 19.74
CA ILE A 494 -66.58 -29.69 19.02
C ILE A 494 -66.97 -29.50 17.51
N THR A 495 -66.72 -30.58 16.74
CA THR A 495 -67.32 -31.14 15.47
C THR A 495 -66.83 -30.80 14.05
N ASP A 496 -66.35 -31.88 13.39
CA ASP A 496 -66.36 -32.27 11.95
C ASP A 496 -67.68 -33.07 11.67
N PRO A 497 -68.27 -33.17 10.43
CA PRO A 497 -67.82 -34.10 9.36
C PRO A 497 -68.08 -33.71 7.87
N SER A 498 -67.35 -34.39 6.96
CA SER A 498 -67.80 -35.04 5.68
C SER A 498 -67.30 -34.57 4.27
N HIS A 499 -66.40 -35.40 3.68
CA HIS A 499 -66.20 -35.99 2.31
C HIS A 499 -67.10 -35.62 1.07
N PRO A 500 -66.81 -36.04 -0.21
CA PRO A 500 -65.75 -36.95 -0.76
C PRO A 500 -65.10 -36.68 -2.17
N LEU A 501 -64.00 -37.44 -2.44
CA LEU A 501 -63.55 -38.16 -3.68
C LEU A 501 -63.35 -37.46 -5.04
N TYR A 502 -62.14 -37.64 -5.64
CA TYR A 502 -61.95 -38.22 -6.99
C TYR A 502 -60.52 -38.80 -7.17
N MET A 503 -60.44 -39.89 -7.95
CA MET A 503 -59.31 -40.82 -8.15
C MET A 503 -58.61 -40.61 -9.52
N ASN A 504 -57.47 -41.32 -9.70
CA ASN A 504 -56.73 -41.72 -10.94
C ASN A 504 -55.61 -40.80 -11.48
N GLN A 505 -54.49 -41.29 -12.06
CA GLN A 505 -53.71 -42.55 -12.06
C GLN A 505 -52.54 -42.36 -13.07
N PHE A 506 -51.40 -43.06 -12.85
CA PHE A 506 -50.29 -43.40 -13.78
C PHE A 506 -49.43 -42.27 -14.41
N GLY A 507 -48.11 -42.41 -14.60
CA GLY A 507 -47.22 -43.56 -14.46
C GLY A 507 -45.73 -43.20 -14.52
N THR A 508 -44.90 -44.13 -14.06
CA THR A 508 -43.45 -44.20 -14.23
C THR A 508 -43.07 -44.59 -15.67
N PRO A 509 -41.79 -44.46 -16.05
CA PRO A 509 -41.01 -45.69 -16.14
C PRO A 509 -39.58 -45.59 -15.61
N THR A 510 -39.12 -46.76 -15.18
CA THR A 510 -37.79 -47.19 -14.76
C THR A 510 -36.91 -47.60 -15.95
N SER A 511 -35.58 -47.48 -15.80
CA SER A 511 -34.54 -48.46 -16.17
C SER A 511 -33.17 -47.86 -15.83
N SER A 512 -32.41 -48.28 -14.81
CA SER A 512 -31.68 -49.52 -14.50
C SER A 512 -30.54 -49.91 -15.47
N ILE A 513 -29.32 -49.64 -14.98
CA ILE A 513 -28.15 -50.54 -14.86
C ILE A 513 -27.37 -50.90 -16.13
N SER A 514 -26.08 -50.52 -16.16
CA SER A 514 -24.99 -51.49 -16.33
C SER A 514 -23.70 -51.01 -15.65
N ARG A 515 -23.17 -51.88 -14.77
CA ARG A 515 -21.78 -51.86 -14.27
C ARG A 515 -20.91 -52.61 -15.26
N PHE A 516 -19.70 -52.15 -15.51
CA PHE A 516 -18.60 -53.01 -15.98
C PHE A 516 -17.33 -52.72 -15.18
N ASN A 517 -16.81 -53.77 -14.54
CA ASN A 517 -15.48 -53.84 -13.94
C ASN A 517 -14.44 -53.98 -15.06
N GLY A 518 -13.31 -53.28 -14.92
CA GLY A 518 -12.11 -53.50 -15.72
C GLY A 518 -10.89 -53.01 -14.95
N SER A 519 -10.19 -53.94 -14.28
CA SER A 519 -8.86 -53.74 -13.72
C SER A 519 -7.79 -53.79 -14.82
N ILE A 520 -6.58 -53.33 -14.44
CA ILE A 520 -5.24 -53.55 -15.03
C ILE A 520 -4.69 -52.35 -15.81
N GLY A 521 -3.53 -51.86 -15.35
CA GLY A 521 -2.62 -51.05 -16.17
C GLY A 521 -1.75 -50.04 -15.42
N ARG A 522 -0.88 -50.48 -14.49
CA ARG A 522 0.31 -49.71 -14.10
C ARG A 522 1.19 -49.54 -15.35
N ILE A 523 1.47 -48.30 -15.76
CA ILE A 523 2.60 -47.98 -16.62
C ILE A 523 3.41 -46.89 -15.94
N SER A 524 4.54 -47.33 -15.39
CA SER A 524 5.71 -46.53 -15.06
C SER A 524 6.33 -45.98 -16.34
N ASN A 525 6.57 -44.67 -16.41
CA ASN A 525 7.52 -44.10 -17.38
C ASN A 525 8.61 -43.32 -16.64
N SER A 526 9.70 -44.02 -16.45
CA SER A 526 11.06 -43.53 -16.22
C SER A 526 11.76 -43.38 -17.58
N PHE A 527 12.27 -42.20 -17.90
CA PHE A 527 13.34 -41.95 -18.90
C PHE A 527 14.07 -40.69 -18.41
N VAL A 528 15.25 -40.79 -17.78
CA VAL A 528 16.59 -41.01 -18.34
C VAL A 528 16.98 -39.93 -19.35
N ALA A 529 17.86 -39.04 -18.88
CA ALA A 529 18.66 -38.10 -19.67
C ALA A 529 19.54 -38.81 -20.71
N PRO A 530 19.98 -38.09 -21.75
CA PRO A 530 21.43 -38.08 -21.95
C PRO A 530 22.05 -36.75 -22.41
N LEU A 531 23.28 -36.56 -21.92
CA LEU A 531 24.50 -36.12 -22.60
C LEU A 531 24.80 -34.61 -22.78
N SER A 532 25.91 -34.27 -22.12
CA SER A 532 26.86 -33.18 -22.36
C SER A 532 27.32 -33.06 -23.82
N PRO A 533 28.02 -31.96 -24.14
CA PRO A 533 29.35 -32.13 -24.72
C PRO A 533 30.43 -31.34 -23.96
N SER A 534 31.55 -32.02 -23.80
CA SER A 534 32.83 -31.54 -23.29
C SER A 534 33.61 -30.73 -24.33
N SER A 535 34.28 -29.69 -23.83
CA SER A 535 35.65 -29.24 -24.15
C SER A 535 36.08 -28.99 -25.59
N ALA A 536 36.47 -27.75 -25.86
CA ALA A 536 37.68 -27.46 -26.64
C ALA A 536 38.44 -26.29 -25.97
N SER A 537 39.65 -26.60 -25.54
CA SER A 537 40.70 -25.73 -25.02
C SER A 537 41.35 -24.91 -26.14
N SER A 538 41.72 -23.67 -25.86
CA SER A 538 42.90 -23.07 -26.48
C SER A 538 43.68 -22.26 -25.44
N SER A 539 44.90 -22.72 -25.24
CA SER A 539 46.01 -22.18 -24.48
C SER A 539 46.40 -20.75 -24.85
N GLY A 540 46.83 -20.00 -23.83
CA GLY A 540 47.58 -18.75 -23.97
C GLY A 540 48.37 -18.48 -22.70
N GLU A 541 49.54 -19.13 -22.59
CA GLU A 541 50.62 -18.77 -21.67
C GLU A 541 51.17 -17.39 -22.07
N ILE A 542 51.32 -16.47 -21.11
CA ILE A 542 52.41 -15.48 -21.12
C ILE A 542 52.95 -15.35 -19.69
N GLU A 543 54.26 -15.48 -19.61
CA GLU A 543 55.12 -15.52 -18.44
C GLU A 543 55.16 -14.21 -17.64
N ALA A 544 55.55 -14.37 -16.37
CA ALA A 544 55.91 -13.34 -15.43
C ALA A 544 57.22 -12.63 -15.83
N LEU A 545 57.31 -11.35 -15.50
CA LEU A 545 58.59 -10.70 -15.23
C LEU A 545 58.49 -9.84 -13.97
N ASP A 546 59.44 -10.12 -13.09
CA ASP A 546 59.83 -9.39 -11.89
C ASP A 546 60.18 -7.92 -12.20
N ASP A 547 59.96 -7.02 -11.24
CA ASP A 547 61.05 -6.17 -10.76
C ASP A 547 60.70 -5.52 -9.40
N GLU A 548 61.48 -5.88 -8.39
CA GLU A 548 61.70 -5.09 -7.17
C GLU A 548 62.61 -3.90 -7.51
N THR A 549 62.41 -2.73 -6.88
CA THR A 549 63.39 -2.12 -5.95
C THR A 549 63.20 -0.61 -5.72
N THR A 550 63.21 -0.26 -4.43
CA THR A 550 63.82 0.91 -3.77
C THR A 550 63.30 2.35 -3.96
N ASP A 551 62.64 2.83 -2.90
CA ASP A 551 63.16 3.79 -1.89
C ASP A 551 63.90 5.07 -2.36
N LYS A 552 63.35 6.22 -1.96
CA LYS A 552 64.04 7.37 -1.34
C LYS A 552 63.07 8.52 -1.05
N GLY A 553 62.97 8.90 0.23
CA GLY A 553 62.37 10.16 0.66
C GLY A 553 63.24 11.39 0.36
N VAL A 554 62.69 12.58 0.65
CA VAL A 554 63.35 13.78 1.22
C VAL A 554 62.42 15.02 1.15
N THR A 555 62.13 15.58 2.34
CA THR A 555 61.94 16.99 2.81
C THR A 555 60.83 17.93 2.31
N GLU A 556 60.00 18.37 3.27
CA GLU A 556 59.89 19.75 3.83
C GLU A 556 60.09 20.98 2.90
N ASN A 557 59.07 21.85 2.76
CA ASN A 557 58.96 23.11 3.53
C ASN A 557 57.75 24.02 3.14
N ASP A 558 57.21 24.66 4.19
CA ASP A 558 56.70 26.03 4.31
C ASP A 558 55.49 26.56 3.51
N ARG A 559 54.40 26.93 4.23
CA ARG A 559 54.21 28.33 4.69
C ARG A 559 53.06 28.51 5.69
N GLN A 560 53.39 29.32 6.70
CA GLN A 560 52.64 29.84 7.85
C GLN A 560 51.54 30.89 7.52
N TRP A 561 50.89 31.34 8.62
CA TRP A 561 50.15 32.58 8.94
C TRP A 561 48.64 32.37 9.09
N GLY A 562 47.96 32.72 10.19
CA GLY A 562 48.33 33.48 11.39
C GLY A 562 47.14 33.53 12.38
N GLU A 563 47.44 33.96 13.60
CA GLU A 563 46.68 33.81 14.86
C GLU A 563 45.44 34.70 15.08
N LYS A 564 44.61 34.23 16.05
CA LYS A 564 43.97 34.92 17.21
C LYS A 564 43.14 36.21 17.03
N LEU A 565 41.96 36.21 17.69
CA LEU A 565 41.53 37.00 18.88
C LEU A 565 40.11 36.47 19.24
N GLY A 566 39.78 35.96 20.44
CA GLY A 566 39.54 36.68 21.72
C GLY A 566 38.31 37.61 21.60
N GLY A 567 37.22 37.58 22.37
CA GLY A 567 36.76 36.87 23.56
C GLY A 567 35.43 37.52 24.03
N SER A 568 34.63 36.77 24.81
CA SER A 568 33.70 37.18 25.90
C SER A 568 32.78 38.42 25.79
N GLY A 569 31.47 38.18 25.99
CA GLY A 569 30.76 38.70 27.19
C GLY A 569 29.60 39.70 27.03
N GLY A 570 28.43 39.36 27.63
CA GLY A 570 27.47 40.27 28.30
C GLY A 570 26.43 40.98 27.42
N VAL A 571 25.16 40.55 27.37
CA VAL A 571 24.03 40.88 28.28
C VAL A 571 23.68 42.37 28.36
N GLY A 572 22.45 42.72 27.97
CA GLY A 572 21.72 43.90 28.47
C GLY A 572 20.92 44.70 27.46
N ASP A 573 19.66 44.31 27.23
CA ASP A 573 18.54 45.24 26.94
C ASP A 573 18.21 46.03 28.25
N PRO A 574 17.56 47.23 28.26
CA PRO A 574 16.20 47.39 27.70
C PRO A 574 15.73 48.81 27.25
N PHE A 575 14.59 48.81 26.52
CA PHE A 575 13.44 49.75 26.50
C PHE A 575 13.59 51.30 26.60
N GLU A 576 13.02 52.01 25.61
CA GLU A 576 11.83 52.93 25.68
C GLU A 576 11.73 53.73 24.34
N GLY A 577 10.55 53.82 23.69
CA GLY A 577 9.66 55.01 23.67
C GLY A 577 10.18 56.10 22.71
N GLU A 578 9.50 56.67 21.71
CA GLU A 578 8.11 57.08 21.56
C GLU A 578 7.75 57.43 20.08
N ARG A 579 6.43 57.55 19.89
CA ARG A 579 5.58 58.09 18.81
C ARG A 579 6.14 59.19 17.88
N GLY A 580 5.64 59.19 16.64
CA GLY A 580 5.55 60.38 15.76
C GLY A 580 4.75 60.14 14.48
N GLU A 581 3.75 60.98 14.21
CA GLU A 581 2.64 60.81 13.28
C GLU A 581 2.92 61.05 11.77
N ARG A 582 2.05 60.44 10.95
CA ARG A 582 1.46 60.85 9.65
C ARG A 582 2.15 61.95 8.81
N MET A 583 2.34 61.64 7.52
CA MET A 583 1.72 62.40 6.41
C MET A 583 1.69 61.58 5.11
N ARG A 584 0.69 61.90 4.28
CA ARG A 584 0.28 61.25 3.03
C ARG A 584 1.23 61.57 1.88
N GLY A 585 1.40 60.64 0.94
CA GLY A 585 1.98 60.91 -0.39
C GLY A 585 1.64 59.80 -1.36
N ALA A 586 0.76 60.11 -2.32
CA ALA A 586 0.27 59.20 -3.34
C ALA A 586 1.25 59.09 -4.53
N GLY A 587 1.26 57.91 -5.17
CA GLY A 587 1.47 57.77 -6.61
C GLY A 587 2.88 57.33 -7.05
N SER A 588 3.02 56.06 -7.45
CA SER A 588 3.23 55.71 -8.87
C SER A 588 3.43 54.19 -9.02
N ARG A 589 2.63 53.59 -9.90
CA ARG A 589 2.71 52.20 -10.32
C ARG A 589 3.94 52.04 -11.24
N SER A 590 4.87 51.15 -10.89
CA SER A 590 5.61 50.39 -11.90
C SER A 590 5.59 48.92 -11.50
N ARG A 591 4.87 48.11 -12.27
CA ARG A 591 4.93 46.64 -12.24
C ARG A 591 5.75 46.23 -13.45
N SER A 592 7.06 46.08 -13.27
CA SER A 592 7.87 45.28 -14.19
C SER A 592 7.72 43.81 -13.79
N VAL A 593 6.73 43.14 -14.38
CA VAL A 593 6.64 41.68 -14.31
C VAL A 593 7.50 41.13 -15.46
N SER A 594 8.71 40.68 -15.13
CA SER A 594 9.52 39.87 -16.04
C SER A 594 8.88 38.48 -16.17
N PRO A 595 8.52 38.00 -17.38
CA PRO A 595 8.03 36.65 -17.54
C PRO A 595 9.21 35.66 -17.42
N ARG A 596 9.27 34.94 -16.29
CA ARG A 596 10.09 33.73 -16.21
C ARG A 596 9.54 32.73 -17.24
N THR A 597 10.29 32.54 -18.33
CA THR A 597 9.93 31.62 -19.41
C THR A 597 10.16 30.19 -18.94
N ARG A 598 9.07 29.43 -18.75
CA ARG A 598 9.15 27.97 -18.60
C ARG A 598 9.76 27.36 -19.87
N ILE A 599 10.65 26.39 -19.69
CA ILE A 599 11.22 25.57 -20.74
C ILE A 599 10.20 24.48 -21.10
N TYR A 600 9.87 24.28 -22.39
CA TYR A 600 8.87 23.30 -22.83
C TYR A 600 9.48 22.19 -23.70
N ASP A 601 8.92 20.97 -23.63
CA ASP A 601 9.33 19.79 -24.44
C ASP A 601 9.42 20.06 -25.95
N GLY A 602 8.51 20.90 -26.49
CA GLY A 602 8.52 21.25 -27.91
C GLY A 602 9.74 22.06 -28.33
N ASP A 603 10.34 22.80 -27.41
CA ASP A 603 11.46 23.70 -27.70
C ASP A 603 12.76 22.96 -28.02
N TYR A 604 12.86 21.70 -27.59
CA TYR A 604 14.02 20.84 -27.79
C TYR A 604 13.66 19.62 -28.65
N GLY A 605 12.57 19.71 -29.41
CA GLY A 605 12.16 18.65 -30.34
C GLY A 605 11.59 17.38 -29.68
N PHE A 606 11.36 17.36 -28.36
CA PHE A 606 10.75 16.21 -27.66
C PHE A 606 9.24 16.10 -27.88
N HIS A 607 8.62 17.10 -28.50
CA HIS A 607 7.19 17.06 -28.77
C HIS A 607 6.87 16.10 -29.92
N GLY A 608 6.02 15.10 -29.64
CA GLY A 608 5.59 14.12 -30.62
C GLY A 608 6.65 13.06 -30.96
N THR A 609 7.65 12.86 -30.08
CA THR A 609 8.67 11.82 -30.25
C THR A 609 8.27 10.52 -29.60
N ASN A 610 8.53 9.38 -30.25
CA ASN A 610 8.43 8.06 -29.64
C ASN A 610 9.56 7.80 -28.61
N THR A 611 9.52 6.66 -27.90
CA THR A 611 10.52 6.34 -26.85
C THR A 611 11.96 6.30 -27.37
N TRP A 612 12.18 5.74 -28.57
CA TRP A 612 13.50 5.67 -29.19
C TRP A 612 13.99 7.06 -29.62
N GLU A 613 13.13 7.86 -30.24
CA GLU A 613 13.41 9.24 -30.64
C GLU A 613 13.74 10.13 -29.43
N ARG A 614 13.01 9.96 -28.32
CA ARG A 614 13.27 10.66 -27.06
C ARG A 614 14.60 10.24 -26.43
N TRP A 615 14.91 8.94 -26.41
CA TRP A 615 16.23 8.44 -25.97
C TRP A 615 17.36 9.02 -26.84
N GLN A 616 17.15 9.10 -28.15
CA GLN A 616 18.16 9.62 -29.07
C GLN A 616 18.34 11.13 -28.95
N LEU A 617 17.27 11.90 -28.69
CA LEU A 617 17.39 13.31 -28.32
C LEU A 617 18.17 13.51 -27.02
N PHE A 618 17.96 12.67 -26.01
CA PHE A 618 18.73 12.75 -24.76
C PHE A 618 20.23 12.53 -25.01
N ASN A 619 20.59 11.51 -25.78
CA ASN A 619 22.00 11.26 -26.13
C ASN A 619 22.59 12.40 -26.95
N PHE A 620 21.83 12.93 -27.91
CA PHE A 620 22.24 14.07 -28.71
C PHE A 620 22.51 15.30 -27.86
N TYR A 621 21.57 15.69 -26.99
CA TYR A 621 21.79 16.87 -26.13
C TYR A 621 22.88 16.66 -25.10
N LYS A 622 23.04 15.44 -24.56
CA LYS A 622 24.20 15.09 -23.73
C LYS A 622 25.52 15.34 -24.48
N HIS A 623 25.59 14.98 -25.77
CA HIS A 623 26.75 15.24 -26.60
C HIS A 623 26.96 16.74 -26.87
N VAL A 624 25.89 17.46 -27.24
CA VAL A 624 25.92 18.92 -27.48
C VAL A 624 26.41 19.68 -26.25
N PHE A 625 25.91 19.35 -25.06
CA PHE A 625 26.31 20.02 -23.82
C PHE A 625 27.74 19.71 -23.37
N GLY A 626 28.33 18.63 -23.90
CA GLY A 626 29.74 18.30 -23.70
C GLY A 626 30.68 18.90 -24.75
N HIS A 627 30.16 19.60 -25.77
CA HIS A 627 30.98 20.19 -26.83
C HIS A 627 31.73 21.42 -26.30
N GLN A 628 33.02 21.56 -26.61
CA GLN A 628 33.88 22.64 -26.06
C GLN A 628 33.38 24.05 -26.44
N ASP A 629 32.76 24.18 -27.62
CA ASP A 629 32.24 25.45 -28.16
C ASP A 629 30.76 25.69 -27.77
N PHE A 630 30.19 24.85 -26.91
CA PHE A 630 28.83 25.02 -26.44
C PHE A 630 28.70 26.25 -25.53
N ASP A 631 27.67 27.07 -25.79
CA ASP A 631 27.32 28.24 -25.01
C ASP A 631 25.79 28.28 -24.84
N ALA A 632 25.35 28.12 -23.60
CA ALA A 632 23.92 28.08 -23.25
C ALA A 632 23.18 29.38 -23.63
N ARG A 633 23.85 30.54 -23.62
CA ARG A 633 23.26 31.84 -24.02
C ARG A 633 23.07 31.89 -25.53
N ASN A 634 24.06 31.46 -26.30
CA ASN A 634 23.95 31.41 -27.77
C ASN A 634 22.86 30.43 -28.22
N MET A 635 22.73 29.27 -27.55
CA MET A 635 21.64 28.34 -27.82
C MET A 635 20.26 28.96 -27.49
N GLN A 636 20.15 29.65 -26.36
CA GLN A 636 18.91 30.31 -25.95
C GLN A 636 18.55 31.48 -26.88
N GLU A 637 19.55 32.22 -27.36
CA GLU A 637 19.37 33.29 -28.35
C GLU A 637 18.91 32.73 -29.69
N ALA A 638 19.61 31.71 -30.21
CA ALA A 638 19.25 31.00 -31.44
C ALA A 638 17.81 30.45 -31.39
N LYS A 639 17.39 29.93 -30.24
CA LYS A 639 16.02 29.46 -29.99
C LYS A 639 14.98 30.60 -29.99
N ARG A 640 15.31 31.76 -29.44
CA ARG A 640 14.40 32.92 -29.36
C ARG A 640 14.36 33.72 -30.67
N TYR A 641 15.27 33.45 -31.59
CA TYR A 641 15.37 34.16 -32.84
C TYR A 641 14.12 33.95 -33.72
N PRO A 642 13.60 34.98 -34.42
CA PRO A 642 12.41 34.85 -35.27
C PRO A 642 12.55 33.81 -36.40
N ASP A 643 13.75 33.69 -36.95
CA ASP A 643 14.13 32.66 -37.90
C ASP A 643 14.36 31.32 -37.18
N LYS A 644 13.47 30.36 -37.46
CA LYS A 644 13.48 29.01 -36.87
C LYS A 644 14.67 28.18 -37.29
N ASP A 645 15.39 28.59 -38.33
CA ASP A 645 16.61 27.91 -38.79
C ASP A 645 17.82 28.25 -37.92
N LYS A 646 17.73 29.25 -37.02
CA LYS A 646 18.85 29.63 -36.16
C LYS A 646 19.22 28.57 -35.14
N LEU A 647 18.25 27.88 -34.56
CA LEU A 647 18.54 26.76 -33.65
C LEU A 647 19.21 25.61 -34.39
N ASP A 648 18.75 25.31 -35.61
CA ASP A 648 19.40 24.30 -36.47
C ASP A 648 20.82 24.73 -36.84
N GLN A 649 21.04 25.97 -37.28
CA GLN A 649 22.37 26.51 -37.62
C GLN A 649 23.32 26.46 -36.42
N TYR A 650 22.82 26.78 -35.22
CA TYR A 650 23.61 26.72 -33.99
C TYR A 650 24.00 25.27 -33.67
N LEU A 651 23.05 24.34 -33.68
CA LEU A 651 23.32 22.92 -33.42
C LEU A 651 24.21 22.30 -34.50
N ASP A 652 24.08 22.72 -35.76
CA ASP A 652 24.93 22.27 -36.87
C ASP A 652 26.35 22.85 -36.78
N SER A 653 26.51 24.05 -36.20
CA SER A 653 27.84 24.63 -35.91
C SER A 653 28.61 23.86 -34.84
N LEU A 654 27.90 23.21 -33.90
CA LEU A 654 28.49 22.35 -32.87
C LEU A 654 28.67 20.91 -33.36
N VAL A 655 27.67 20.41 -34.10
CA VAL A 655 27.63 19.03 -34.59
C VAL A 655 27.24 19.08 -36.07
N PRO A 656 28.22 19.16 -37.00
CA PRO A 656 27.92 19.23 -38.42
C PRO A 656 27.08 18.06 -38.89
N ASP A 657 26.05 18.34 -39.69
CA ASP A 657 25.06 17.39 -40.19
C ASP A 657 24.29 16.66 -39.07
N PHE A 658 24.04 17.30 -37.91
CA PHE A 658 23.46 16.60 -36.75
C PHE A 658 22.14 15.89 -37.07
N ARG A 659 21.30 16.48 -37.93
CA ARG A 659 20.03 15.87 -38.38
C ARG A 659 20.25 14.50 -39.02
N LYS A 660 21.28 14.35 -39.86
CA LYS A 660 21.64 13.06 -40.48
C LYS A 660 22.20 12.08 -39.45
N LYS A 661 22.89 12.57 -38.43
CA LYS A 661 23.51 11.74 -37.37
C LYS A 661 22.50 11.17 -36.37
N ILE A 662 21.37 11.84 -36.19
CA ILE A 662 20.35 11.42 -35.20
C ILE A 662 19.09 10.82 -35.82
N VAL A 663 18.85 11.02 -37.11
CA VAL A 663 17.75 10.36 -37.82
C VAL A 663 18.03 8.86 -37.97
N ASN A 664 17.02 8.03 -37.72
CA ASN A 664 17.04 6.63 -38.10
C ASN A 664 15.96 6.43 -39.16
N MET A 665 16.36 6.16 -40.40
CA MET A 665 15.41 6.03 -41.51
C MET A 665 14.47 4.82 -41.38
N VAL A 666 14.77 3.86 -40.49
CA VAL A 666 13.96 2.66 -40.26
C VAL A 666 12.96 2.88 -39.11
N LEU A 667 13.33 3.64 -38.07
CA LEU A 667 12.58 3.74 -36.81
C LEU A 667 12.11 5.16 -36.44
N GLY A 668 12.56 6.18 -37.17
CA GLY A 668 12.29 7.59 -36.89
C GLY A 668 11.52 8.28 -38.02
N ASP A 669 10.79 9.33 -37.67
CA ASP A 669 10.15 10.21 -38.64
C ASP A 669 11.24 10.88 -39.51
N ILE A 670 11.04 10.99 -40.84
CA ILE A 670 11.95 11.73 -41.72
C ILE A 670 12.09 13.21 -41.29
N MET A 671 11.10 13.72 -40.54
CA MET A 671 11.08 15.06 -39.98
C MET A 671 11.73 15.14 -38.57
N PHE A 672 12.28 14.05 -38.04
CA PHE A 672 12.96 14.01 -36.74
C PHE A 672 14.38 14.61 -36.81
N PRO A 673 14.78 15.47 -35.85
CA PRO A 673 13.96 16.04 -34.78
C PRO A 673 13.14 17.26 -35.24
N LYS A 674 11.95 17.43 -34.66
CA LYS A 674 10.98 18.49 -35.01
C LYS A 674 11.29 19.84 -34.36
N LEU A 675 12.53 20.31 -34.48
CA LEU A 675 13.01 21.55 -33.83
C LEU A 675 12.31 22.83 -34.33
N LYS A 676 11.78 22.83 -35.55
CA LYS A 676 11.07 23.97 -36.14
C LYS A 676 9.60 24.07 -35.68
N ALA A 677 9.11 23.10 -34.91
CA ALA A 677 7.76 23.10 -34.35
C ALA A 677 7.63 24.07 -33.16
N GLY A 678 8.04 25.34 -33.33
CA GLY A 678 7.74 26.39 -32.37
C GLY A 678 6.24 26.60 -32.29
N VAL A 679 5.61 26.11 -31.23
CA VAL A 679 4.18 26.26 -30.98
C VAL A 679 3.94 27.63 -30.36
N LYS A 680 3.40 28.57 -31.14
CA LYS A 680 2.96 29.87 -30.62
C LYS A 680 1.49 29.78 -30.26
N PHE A 681 1.16 30.09 -29.01
CA PHE A 681 -0.22 30.23 -28.55
C PHE A 681 -0.54 31.71 -28.39
N PRO A 682 -1.41 32.30 -29.23
CA PRO A 682 -1.73 33.72 -29.16
C PRO A 682 -2.32 34.15 -27.81
N ASN A 683 -2.98 33.24 -27.08
CA ASN A 683 -3.71 33.52 -25.83
C ASN A 683 -3.38 32.54 -24.67
N GLY A 684 -2.20 31.91 -24.68
CA GLY A 684 -1.93 30.75 -23.82
C GLY A 684 -2.51 29.44 -24.37
N ARG A 685 -2.13 28.30 -23.80
CA ARG A 685 -2.41 26.97 -24.37
C ARG A 685 -3.93 26.67 -24.33
N PRO A 686 -4.61 26.47 -25.47
CA PRO A 686 -5.89 25.75 -25.45
C PRO A 686 -5.61 24.28 -25.06
N PRO A 687 -6.58 23.56 -24.47
CA PRO A 687 -6.46 22.12 -24.28
C PRO A 687 -6.13 21.48 -25.65
N CYS A 688 -5.06 20.67 -25.71
CA CYS A 688 -4.70 19.95 -26.93
C CYS A 688 -5.58 18.70 -27.05
N TRP A 689 -6.33 18.61 -28.14
CA TRP A 689 -7.23 17.52 -28.51
C TRP A 689 -6.54 16.46 -29.38
N CYS A 690 -5.24 16.28 -29.22
CA CYS A 690 -4.39 15.52 -30.13
C CYS A 690 -4.41 14.02 -29.77
N VAL A 691 -5.12 13.20 -30.56
CA VAL A 691 -5.46 11.76 -30.40
C VAL A 691 -4.28 10.75 -30.35
N MET A 692 -3.02 11.18 -30.26
CA MET A 692 -1.87 10.27 -30.36
C MET A 692 -0.91 10.44 -29.19
N HIS A 693 -1.09 9.65 -28.13
CA HIS A 693 -0.03 8.99 -27.35
C HIS A 693 -0.59 7.71 -26.71
N ASN A 694 -0.92 6.73 -27.55
CA ASN A 694 -0.79 5.33 -27.14
C ASN A 694 0.72 5.05 -27.11
N THR A 695 1.30 4.84 -25.93
CA THR A 695 2.56 4.10 -25.86
C THR A 695 2.23 2.68 -26.34
N VAL A 696 2.56 2.38 -27.60
CA VAL A 696 2.53 1.01 -28.11
C VAL A 696 3.39 0.18 -27.17
N ALA A 697 2.77 -0.75 -26.45
CA ALA A 697 3.49 -1.75 -25.68
C ALA A 697 4.36 -2.58 -26.63
N PRO A 698 5.48 -3.16 -26.18
CA PRO A 698 6.32 -4.02 -27.02
C PRO A 698 5.47 -5.07 -27.74
N GLU A 699 5.76 -5.31 -29.02
CA GLU A 699 5.13 -6.38 -29.80
C GLU A 699 5.31 -7.73 -29.06
N GLY A 700 4.20 -8.39 -28.70
CA GLY A 700 4.21 -9.68 -28.00
C GLY A 700 3.30 -9.81 -26.76
N LEU A 701 2.58 -8.75 -26.36
CA LEU A 701 1.55 -8.82 -25.32
C LEU A 701 0.16 -8.70 -25.96
N ASP A 702 -0.53 -9.83 -26.13
CA ASP A 702 -1.94 -9.84 -26.53
C ASP A 702 -2.79 -9.17 -25.43
N LEU A 703 -3.32 -7.97 -25.70
CA LEU A 703 -4.21 -7.23 -24.79
C LEU A 703 -5.69 -7.39 -25.21
N PRO A 704 -6.60 -7.80 -24.30
CA PRO A 704 -8.05 -7.58 -24.47
C PRO A 704 -8.42 -6.10 -24.13
N PRO A 705 -9.67 -5.64 -24.36
CA PRO A 705 -9.92 -4.37 -25.04
C PRO A 705 -9.49 -3.13 -24.24
N LEU A 706 -8.59 -2.36 -24.87
CA LEU A 706 -8.06 -1.04 -24.49
C LEU A 706 -9.11 0.01 -24.10
N SER A 707 -10.40 -0.22 -24.35
CA SER A 707 -11.45 0.78 -24.11
C SER A 707 -11.65 1.09 -22.63
N LEU A 708 -11.62 0.10 -21.74
CA LEU A 708 -11.88 0.33 -20.30
C LEU A 708 -10.74 1.09 -19.63
N VAL A 709 -9.48 0.69 -19.87
CA VAL A 709 -8.30 1.32 -19.28
C VAL A 709 -8.10 2.75 -19.82
N SER A 710 -8.28 2.95 -21.13
CA SER A 710 -8.19 4.29 -21.72
C SER A 710 -9.32 5.20 -21.26
N GLN A 711 -10.54 4.68 -21.09
CA GLN A 711 -11.65 5.44 -20.48
C GLN A 711 -11.33 5.80 -19.03
N LEU A 712 -10.88 4.84 -18.21
CA LEU A 712 -10.50 5.10 -16.81
C LEU A 712 -9.38 6.14 -16.71
N ARG A 713 -8.35 6.10 -17.56
CA ARG A 713 -7.27 7.11 -17.58
C ARG A 713 -7.79 8.50 -17.98
N ALA A 714 -8.58 8.60 -19.05
CA ALA A 714 -9.18 9.88 -19.47
C ALA A 714 -10.06 10.48 -18.36
N ILE A 715 -10.72 9.63 -17.60
CA ILE A 715 -11.60 9.97 -16.49
C ILE A 715 -10.82 10.39 -15.23
N THR A 716 -9.70 9.73 -14.89
CA THR A 716 -8.85 10.13 -13.74
C THR A 716 -8.17 11.48 -13.94
N GLN A 717 -8.01 11.92 -15.19
CA GLN A 717 -7.35 13.18 -15.55
C GLN A 717 -8.30 14.40 -15.62
N GLY A 718 -9.57 14.25 -15.21
CA GLY A 718 -10.48 15.38 -14.98
C GLY A 718 -11.20 15.94 -16.22
N ASN A 719 -11.41 15.13 -17.26
CA ASN A 719 -12.19 15.53 -18.44
C ASN A 719 -13.71 15.30 -18.20
N GLU A 720 -14.42 16.28 -17.64
CA GLU A 720 -15.87 16.16 -17.35
C GLU A 720 -16.81 16.41 -18.54
N GLU A 721 -16.37 17.08 -19.62
CA GLU A 721 -17.33 17.63 -20.60
C GLU A 721 -17.85 16.68 -21.71
N ASP A 722 -17.25 15.51 -21.98
CA ASP A 722 -17.62 14.72 -23.17
C ASP A 722 -18.13 13.28 -22.91
N THR A 723 -18.50 12.91 -21.68
CA THR A 723 -19.04 11.55 -21.39
C THR A 723 -20.53 11.49 -21.07
N LEU A 724 -21.25 12.61 -21.14
CA LEU A 724 -22.71 12.65 -20.89
C LEU A 724 -23.58 12.35 -22.13
N GLU A 725 -23.02 12.15 -23.31
CA GLU A 725 -23.80 11.69 -24.47
C GLU A 725 -23.60 10.20 -24.76
N GLY A 726 -24.46 9.39 -24.13
CA GLY A 726 -25.06 8.22 -24.75
C GLY A 726 -24.22 6.94 -24.81
N ARG A 727 -24.37 6.09 -23.79
CA ARG A 727 -24.55 4.64 -23.97
C ARG A 727 -25.13 4.00 -22.70
N ASN A 728 -26.39 3.59 -22.81
CA ASN A 728 -27.02 2.62 -21.91
C ASN A 728 -26.17 1.35 -21.85
N LEU A 729 -25.51 1.12 -20.73
CA LEU A 729 -24.83 -0.14 -20.39
C LEU A 729 -25.60 -0.95 -19.34
N ILE A 730 -26.93 -0.80 -19.31
CA ILE A 730 -27.82 -1.66 -18.52
C ILE A 730 -28.98 -2.07 -19.43
N GLY A 731 -28.79 -3.21 -20.10
CA GLY A 731 -29.91 -4.00 -20.61
C GLY A 731 -30.27 -5.02 -19.53
N THR A 732 -31.45 -4.81 -18.94
CA THR A 732 -32.32 -5.72 -18.14
C THR A 732 -31.69 -6.91 -17.42
#